data_AF-A0A7C5TM99-F1
#
_entry.id   AF-A0A7C5TM99-F1
#
_cell.length_a   1.000
_cell.length_b   1.000
_cell.length_c   1.000
_cell.angle_alpha   90.00
_cell.angle_beta   90.00
_cell.angle_gamma   90.00
#
_symmetry.space_group_name_H-M   'P 1'
#
loop_
_entity.id
_entity.type
_entity.pdbx_description
1 polymer ?
#
loop_
_entity_poly.entity_id
_entity_poly.type
_entity_poly.pdbx_seq_one_letter_code
_entity_poly.pdbx_strand_id
1 'polypeptide(L)'
;MQYRITISGLVQGVGFRPFVYRIALQSNVKGYVKNLGGSEVEVRVEGDNESVAKFFYLLFTKLPRPARIEKIEVEKVERVGFTSFMIAKSGTTLREPSQIPPDIGICDDCIREVLDPNNRRYRYAFNSCAYCGPRFSMMYRVPYDRENTAMNDFPLCDECATEYKDPNNERRFDAQGISCPVCGPRLFLETIDGERVEGDPISVTAKLLSEGYIVAVKGIGGFHIAVDPFNDDAVLKLRERKRRPQQPFALMALDVETVREYAYVDDEEEELLRSPERPIVLLRKREDSDISKHVSPGLDREGFFLYYTPLHFLLLREFRRHVLVMTSGNKHGFPMCTDERCVREMLKDVVDFILYHNRKIVNRVDDSVLRVSSGRVLFLRRSRGYAPLWIKVKRYLKHDVIAVGAELQNVGAVGFQDKVLPTQYIGDTDELETLSELEKYVEFFVRTYGLKPKVVLSDKNPSYQSSFLARKLADKYSAELVKVQHHFAHILSVAAEYDLEEGVGIAIDGIGYGDDGNAWGGEVMKFEGDKHVRAFHLRYVPYVGGDVNALRPERMLAIFLSNFMSWDEVRKYVSLSDQELNALERMTKKPNIFTSSTGRVLDAVSAYLGICKLRTYEGEPAIKLEASARGGKLLDLEVPIVGEVMDTVKIFEWLVSNSYNVRDAAYTVQYRLGEALIKAALKLNPERVIVSGGAAVNEYILKGILENSEGVEVLTPRKLPPGDGGISSGQVYFATFYQDAL
;
A
#
# COMPACT_ATOMS: atom_id res chain seq x y z
N MET A 1 9.54 -27.29 37.80
CA MET A 1 10.05 -27.39 36.42
C MET A 1 10.53 -26.02 35.98
N GLN A 2 11.43 -25.95 35.01
CA GLN A 2 11.82 -24.70 34.36
C GLN A 2 11.80 -24.87 32.85
N TYR A 3 11.28 -23.87 32.15
CA TYR A 3 11.23 -23.83 30.70
C TYR A 3 11.86 -22.54 30.17
N ARG A 4 12.54 -22.65 29.03
CA ARG A 4 12.87 -21.54 28.13
C ARG A 4 11.86 -21.56 27.00
N ILE A 5 11.21 -20.43 26.78
CA ILE A 5 10.21 -20.26 25.75
C ILE A 5 10.70 -19.17 24.80
N THR A 6 10.87 -19.50 23.52
CA THR A 6 11.15 -18.51 22.47
C THR A 6 9.86 -18.30 21.69
N ILE A 7 9.39 -17.06 21.60
CA ILE A 7 8.13 -16.70 20.94
C ILE A 7 8.44 -15.74 19.80
N SER A 8 8.02 -16.08 18.59
CA SER A 8 8.14 -15.24 17.40
C SER A 8 6.77 -14.97 16.76
N GLY A 9 6.70 -13.85 16.04
CA GLY A 9 5.49 -13.31 15.41
C GLY A 9 5.42 -11.79 15.57
N LEU A 10 4.22 -11.23 15.67
CA LEU A 10 4.05 -9.83 16.05
C LEU A 10 4.00 -9.74 17.59
N VAL A 11 5.18 -9.72 18.22
CA VAL A 11 5.33 -9.82 19.70
C VAL A 11 6.18 -8.72 20.33
N GLN A 12 6.85 -7.86 19.54
CA GLN A 12 7.51 -6.66 20.05
C GLN A 12 6.70 -5.41 19.74
N GLY A 13 6.76 -4.41 20.63
CA GLY A 13 6.01 -3.15 20.48
C GLY A 13 4.49 -3.27 20.60
N VAL A 14 3.95 -4.41 21.02
CA VAL A 14 2.50 -4.66 21.10
C VAL A 14 2.01 -4.93 22.51
N GLY A 15 2.78 -4.49 23.52
CA GLY A 15 2.47 -4.71 24.94
C GLY A 15 2.67 -6.16 25.41
N PHE A 16 3.45 -6.96 24.67
CA PHE A 16 3.65 -8.38 24.97
C PHE A 16 4.46 -8.62 26.25
N ARG A 17 5.58 -7.92 26.47
CA ARG A 17 6.37 -8.06 27.73
C ARG A 17 5.54 -7.75 28.98
N PRO A 18 4.78 -6.63 29.03
CA PRO A 18 3.78 -6.38 30.08
C PRO A 18 2.79 -7.51 30.29
N PHE A 19 2.23 -8.01 29.18
CA PHE A 19 1.27 -9.10 29.22
C PHE A 19 1.87 -10.38 29.84
N VAL A 20 3.04 -10.81 29.36
CA VAL A 20 3.77 -11.98 29.87
C VAL A 20 4.06 -11.83 31.37
N TYR A 21 4.49 -10.64 31.80
CA TYR A 21 4.72 -10.35 33.21
C TYR A 21 3.44 -10.52 34.05
N ARG A 22 2.31 -9.96 33.61
CA ARG A 22 1.03 -10.07 34.34
C ARG A 22 0.55 -11.51 34.45
N ILE A 23 0.56 -12.27 33.36
CA ILE A 23 0.12 -13.67 33.40
C ILE A 23 1.07 -14.54 34.23
N ALA A 24 2.36 -14.18 34.29
CA ALA A 24 3.32 -14.86 35.15
C ALA A 24 2.98 -14.68 36.64
N LEU A 25 2.63 -13.45 37.05
CA LEU A 25 2.16 -13.17 38.41
C LEU A 25 0.85 -13.89 38.73
N GLN A 26 -0.14 -13.84 37.82
CA GLN A 26 -1.44 -14.52 37.99
C GLN A 26 -1.30 -16.05 38.08
N SER A 27 -0.25 -16.59 37.48
CA SER A 27 0.06 -18.02 37.48
C SER A 27 1.05 -18.44 38.56
N ASN A 28 1.54 -17.49 39.36
CA ASN A 28 2.56 -17.71 40.40
C ASN A 28 3.86 -18.37 39.90
N VAL A 29 4.23 -18.16 38.64
CA VAL A 29 5.53 -18.60 38.09
C VAL A 29 6.61 -17.53 38.32
N LYS A 30 7.87 -17.96 38.41
CA LYS A 30 9.06 -17.10 38.58
C LYS A 30 9.92 -17.12 37.31
N GLY A 31 10.79 -16.13 37.11
CA GLY A 31 11.66 -16.05 35.94
C GLY A 31 11.71 -14.67 35.27
N TYR A 32 11.71 -14.62 33.94
CA TYR A 32 11.78 -13.35 33.23
C TYR A 32 11.17 -13.37 31.83
N VAL A 33 10.94 -12.18 31.28
CA VAL A 33 10.68 -11.95 29.85
C VAL A 33 11.63 -10.86 29.32
N LYS A 34 12.17 -11.03 28.10
CA LYS A 34 12.98 -10.00 27.42
C LYS A 34 12.82 -10.04 25.90
N ASN A 35 13.03 -8.89 25.26
CA ASN A 35 13.15 -8.80 23.81
C ASN A 35 14.53 -9.31 23.36
N LEU A 36 14.59 -9.85 22.16
CA LEU A 36 15.81 -10.30 21.49
C LEU A 36 16.02 -9.57 20.15
N GLY A 37 17.19 -9.77 19.54
CA GLY A 37 17.64 -9.03 18.36
C GLY A 37 16.85 -9.31 17.08
N GLY A 38 16.17 -10.45 16.98
CA GLY A 38 15.34 -10.81 15.82
C GLY A 38 13.91 -10.26 15.84
N SER A 39 13.57 -9.33 16.74
CA SER A 39 12.18 -8.93 17.09
C SER A 39 11.35 -9.99 17.84
N GLU A 40 11.99 -11.06 18.31
CA GLU A 40 11.37 -12.17 19.06
C GLU A 40 11.42 -11.92 20.58
N VAL A 41 10.75 -12.77 21.37
CA VAL A 41 10.70 -12.66 22.83
C VAL A 41 11.15 -13.97 23.49
N GLU A 42 12.07 -13.88 24.45
CA GLU A 42 12.46 -15.01 25.31
C GLU A 42 11.75 -14.89 26.67
N VAL A 43 11.14 -15.98 27.12
CA VAL A 43 10.55 -16.12 28.44
C VAL A 43 11.21 -17.28 29.18
N ARG A 44 11.61 -17.05 30.43
CA ARG A 44 11.94 -18.12 31.38
C ARG A 44 10.82 -18.22 32.40
N VAL A 45 10.28 -19.43 32.56
CA VAL A 45 9.28 -19.73 33.58
C VAL A 45 9.75 -20.87 34.46
N GLU A 46 9.69 -20.69 35.76
CA GLU A 46 9.99 -21.66 36.80
C GLU A 46 8.80 -21.76 37.76
N GLY A 47 8.31 -22.97 38.00
CA GLY A 47 7.14 -23.22 38.86
C GLY A 47 6.85 -24.70 39.06
N ASP A 48 5.78 -25.02 39.78
CA ASP A 48 5.17 -26.36 39.77
C ASP A 48 4.36 -26.59 38.49
N ASN A 49 3.83 -27.81 38.31
CA ASN A 49 3.12 -28.18 37.08
C ASN A 49 1.84 -27.37 36.88
N GLU A 50 1.11 -27.10 37.95
CA GLU A 50 -0.16 -26.38 37.90
C GLU A 50 0.04 -24.92 37.52
N SER A 51 1.03 -24.26 38.15
CA SER A 51 1.43 -22.88 37.86
C SER A 51 1.90 -22.72 36.41
N VAL A 52 2.73 -23.63 35.91
CA VAL A 52 3.19 -23.59 34.51
C VAL A 52 2.05 -23.88 33.53
N ALA A 53 1.17 -24.84 33.83
CA ALA A 53 0.00 -25.11 33.00
C ALA A 53 -0.93 -23.90 32.91
N LYS A 54 -1.17 -23.23 34.04
CA LYS A 54 -1.96 -21.98 34.10
C LYS A 54 -1.31 -20.85 33.30
N PHE A 55 0.02 -20.72 33.34
CA PHE A 55 0.74 -19.74 32.53
C PHE A 55 0.49 -19.95 31.03
N PHE A 56 0.64 -21.19 30.54
CA PHE A 56 0.36 -21.49 29.14
C PHE A 56 -1.10 -21.25 28.76
N TYR A 57 -2.04 -21.65 29.63
CA TYR A 57 -3.47 -21.37 29.41
C TYR A 57 -3.75 -19.87 29.22
N LEU A 58 -3.19 -19.02 30.08
CA LEU A 58 -3.35 -17.56 29.95
C LEU A 58 -2.62 -16.99 28.73
N LEU A 59 -1.42 -17.50 28.41
CA LEU A 59 -0.65 -17.12 27.23
C LEU A 59 -1.47 -17.27 25.94
N PHE A 60 -2.29 -18.32 25.82
CA PHE A 60 -3.10 -18.54 24.62
C PHE A 60 -4.50 -17.88 24.66
N THR A 61 -5.07 -17.66 25.84
CA THR A 61 -6.46 -17.17 25.98
C THR A 61 -6.58 -15.66 26.18
N LYS A 62 -5.49 -14.97 26.55
CA LYS A 62 -5.51 -13.56 26.96
C LYS A 62 -4.55 -12.66 26.17
N LEU A 63 -4.13 -13.09 24.97
CA LEU A 63 -3.21 -12.30 24.14
C LEU A 63 -3.70 -10.86 23.94
N PRO A 64 -2.79 -9.87 24.01
CA PRO A 64 -3.11 -8.50 23.60
C PRO A 64 -3.62 -8.49 22.16
N ARG A 65 -4.66 -7.69 21.88
CA ARG A 65 -5.25 -7.57 20.53
C ARG A 65 -4.23 -7.37 19.39
N PRO A 66 -3.22 -6.48 19.51
CA PRO A 66 -2.24 -6.29 18.43
C PRO A 66 -1.18 -7.39 18.36
N ALA A 67 -1.09 -8.29 19.34
CA ALA A 67 -0.10 -9.34 19.36
C ALA A 67 -0.57 -10.55 18.55
N ARG A 68 0.33 -11.13 17.76
CA ARG A 68 0.09 -12.40 17.05
C ARG A 68 1.29 -13.31 17.26
N ILE A 69 1.05 -14.49 17.80
CA ILE A 69 2.08 -15.52 17.92
C ILE A 69 2.07 -16.38 16.67
N GLU A 70 3.23 -16.54 16.03
CA GLU A 70 3.41 -17.43 14.88
C GLU A 70 4.05 -18.75 15.27
N LYS A 71 5.05 -18.72 16.16
CA LYS A 71 5.79 -19.91 16.62
C LYS A 71 6.13 -19.77 18.09
N ILE A 72 6.07 -20.88 18.80
CA ILE A 72 6.55 -21.03 20.18
C ILE A 72 7.47 -22.24 20.24
N GLU A 73 8.69 -22.03 20.69
CA GLU A 73 9.62 -23.11 21.03
C GLU A 73 9.74 -23.23 22.53
N VAL A 74 9.55 -24.44 23.07
CA VAL A 74 9.60 -24.70 24.51
C VAL A 74 10.70 -25.71 24.80
N GLU A 75 11.73 -25.27 25.51
CA GLU A 75 12.87 -26.10 25.93
C GLU A 75 12.80 -26.29 27.46
N LYS A 76 12.79 -27.53 27.93
CA LYS A 76 12.94 -27.81 29.38
C LYS A 76 14.40 -27.59 29.75
N VAL A 77 14.64 -26.81 30.80
CA VAL A 77 15.98 -26.44 31.25
C VAL A 77 16.16 -26.70 32.75
N GLU A 78 17.41 -26.67 33.20
CA GLU A 78 17.72 -26.79 34.62
C GLU A 78 17.20 -25.60 35.43
N ARG A 79 16.91 -25.88 36.71
CA ARG A 79 16.43 -24.87 37.66
C ARG A 79 17.54 -23.90 38.03
N VAL A 80 17.24 -22.61 37.95
CA VAL A 80 18.11 -21.52 38.40
C VAL A 80 17.74 -21.07 39.82
N GLY A 81 16.46 -21.14 40.19
CA GLY A 81 15.98 -20.71 41.51
C GLY A 81 15.57 -19.24 41.54
N PHE A 82 14.75 -18.81 40.58
CA PHE A 82 14.25 -17.42 40.56
C PHE A 82 13.33 -17.12 41.75
N THR A 83 13.53 -15.98 42.40
CA THR A 83 12.70 -15.54 43.54
C THR A 83 11.46 -14.76 43.11
N SER A 84 11.50 -14.12 41.93
CA SER A 84 10.42 -13.30 41.38
C SER A 84 10.34 -13.46 39.85
N PHE A 85 9.32 -12.86 39.24
CA PHE A 85 9.25 -12.69 37.78
C PHE A 85 9.58 -11.24 37.42
N MET A 86 10.37 -11.01 36.36
CA MET A 86 10.79 -9.66 35.95
C MET A 86 10.80 -9.45 34.44
N ILE A 87 10.63 -8.20 34.00
CA ILE A 87 10.99 -7.81 32.63
C ILE A 87 12.49 -7.52 32.63
N ALA A 88 13.26 -8.39 31.97
CA ALA A 88 14.72 -8.26 31.88
C ALA A 88 15.13 -7.36 30.71
N LYS A 89 16.36 -6.82 30.78
CA LYS A 89 16.94 -6.01 29.71
C LYS A 89 16.99 -6.80 28.40
N SER A 90 16.63 -6.13 27.31
CA SER A 90 16.65 -6.72 25.97
C SER A 90 18.05 -7.19 25.57
N GLY A 91 18.11 -8.31 24.85
CA GLY A 91 19.33 -8.87 24.28
C GLY A 91 19.48 -8.53 22.79
N THR A 92 20.70 -8.66 22.28
CA THR A 92 21.03 -8.48 20.86
C THR A 92 21.13 -9.80 20.10
N THR A 93 21.05 -10.94 20.79
CA THR A 93 21.10 -12.26 20.16
C THR A 93 19.87 -12.48 19.29
N LEU A 94 20.08 -12.97 18.08
CA LEU A 94 19.04 -13.45 17.18
C LEU A 94 19.01 -14.99 17.28
N ARG A 95 17.86 -15.55 17.65
CA ARG A 95 17.58 -16.99 17.63
C ARG A 95 16.63 -17.30 16.50
N GLU A 96 15.50 -16.60 16.46
CA GLU A 96 14.48 -16.67 15.42
C GLU A 96 14.05 -15.28 14.95
N PRO A 97 13.92 -15.08 13.63
CA PRO A 97 13.37 -13.85 13.11
C PRO A 97 11.89 -13.73 13.50
N SER A 98 11.46 -12.52 13.78
CA SER A 98 10.12 -12.16 14.23
C SER A 98 9.71 -10.81 13.62
N GLN A 99 8.42 -10.50 13.60
CA GLN A 99 7.91 -9.36 12.84
C GLN A 99 8.23 -8.02 13.51
N ILE A 100 8.63 -7.04 12.68
CA ILE A 100 8.66 -5.64 13.08
C ILE A 100 7.22 -5.12 13.12
N PRO A 101 6.78 -4.47 14.22
CA PRO A 101 5.42 -3.96 14.32
C PRO A 101 5.16 -2.80 13.35
N PRO A 102 4.04 -2.81 12.61
CA PRO A 102 3.61 -1.67 11.81
C PRO A 102 3.11 -0.55 12.73
N ASP A 103 2.97 0.66 12.18
CA ASP A 103 2.35 1.77 12.90
C ASP A 103 0.85 1.51 13.09
N ILE A 104 0.34 1.74 14.30
CA ILE A 104 -1.05 1.46 14.66
C ILE A 104 -1.76 2.76 15.04
N GLY A 105 -2.96 2.96 14.53
CA GLY A 105 -3.83 4.08 14.89
C GLY A 105 -4.10 4.14 16.39
N ILE A 106 -4.33 5.34 16.91
CA ILE A 106 -4.67 5.54 18.32
C ILE A 106 -5.91 4.74 18.75
N CYS A 107 -5.86 4.14 19.95
CA CYS A 107 -6.99 3.41 20.54
C CYS A 107 -7.98 4.33 21.26
N ASP A 108 -9.22 3.86 21.40
CA ASP A 108 -10.32 4.61 22.02
C ASP A 108 -10.04 4.99 23.48
N ASP A 109 -9.33 4.15 24.25
CA ASP A 109 -8.92 4.49 25.60
C ASP A 109 -7.96 5.68 25.65
N CYS A 110 -7.03 5.77 24.69
CA CYS A 110 -6.11 6.91 24.60
C CYS A 110 -6.84 8.17 24.16
N ILE A 111 -7.83 8.06 23.28
CA ILE A 111 -8.69 9.20 22.91
C ILE A 111 -9.50 9.68 24.11
N ARG A 112 -10.12 8.78 24.90
CA ARG A 112 -10.85 9.16 26.12
C ARG A 112 -10.00 10.00 27.07
N GLU A 113 -8.73 9.64 27.27
CA GLU A 113 -7.81 10.43 28.10
C GLU A 113 -7.42 11.78 27.50
N VAL A 114 -7.31 11.86 26.17
CA VAL A 114 -7.06 13.14 25.47
C VAL A 114 -8.25 14.08 25.62
N LEU A 115 -9.45 13.54 25.81
CA LEU A 115 -10.68 14.30 25.98
C LEU A 115 -11.03 14.65 27.42
N ASP A 116 -10.46 13.95 28.39
CA ASP A 116 -10.78 14.14 29.81
C ASP A 116 -9.98 15.32 30.40
N PRO A 117 -10.63 16.43 30.82
CA PRO A 117 -9.97 17.60 31.40
C PRO A 117 -9.21 17.30 32.69
N ASN A 118 -9.55 16.22 33.40
CA ASN A 118 -8.88 15.81 34.63
C ASN A 118 -7.67 14.90 34.36
N ASN A 119 -7.47 14.47 33.12
CA ASN A 119 -6.34 13.64 32.76
C ASN A 119 -5.11 14.51 32.47
N ARG A 120 -3.94 14.10 32.94
CA ARG A 120 -2.66 14.77 32.67
C ARG A 120 -2.28 14.83 31.18
N ARG A 121 -2.96 14.06 30.34
CA ARG A 121 -2.79 14.04 28.88
C ARG A 121 -3.97 14.69 28.15
N TYR A 122 -4.78 15.48 28.84
CA TYR A 122 -5.82 16.30 28.23
C TYR A 122 -5.23 17.12 27.07
N ARG A 123 -5.87 17.03 25.89
CA ARG A 123 -5.45 17.68 24.64
C ARG A 123 -4.00 17.39 24.20
N TYR A 124 -3.39 16.31 24.70
CA TYR A 124 -2.01 15.98 24.34
C TYR A 124 -1.93 15.25 23.00
N ALA A 125 -1.38 15.92 21.99
CA ALA A 125 -1.32 15.48 20.59
C ALA A 125 -0.47 14.21 20.31
N PHE A 126 0.25 13.69 21.31
CA PHE A 126 1.12 12.52 21.18
C PHE A 126 0.80 11.39 22.17
N ASN A 127 -0.38 11.41 22.80
CA ASN A 127 -0.79 10.33 23.69
C ASN A 127 -0.78 8.98 22.96
N SER A 128 -0.20 7.97 23.60
CA SER A 128 -0.20 6.58 23.12
C SER A 128 -0.02 5.63 24.31
N CYS A 129 -0.28 4.34 24.05
CA CYS A 129 -0.09 3.27 25.02
C CYS A 129 0.66 2.11 24.37
N ALA A 130 0.90 1.02 25.12
CA ALA A 130 1.58 -0.16 24.61
C ALA A 130 0.90 -0.81 23.39
N TYR A 131 -0.39 -0.52 23.17
CA TYR A 131 -1.22 -1.14 22.13
C TYR A 131 -1.44 -0.28 20.88
N CYS A 132 -1.05 1.00 20.89
CA CYS A 132 -1.32 1.92 19.78
C CYS A 132 -0.20 2.94 19.56
N GLY A 133 -0.29 3.71 18.46
CA GLY A 133 0.67 4.76 18.11
C GLY A 133 1.79 4.28 17.19
N PRO A 134 2.79 5.14 16.92
CA PRO A 134 3.87 4.83 15.98
C PRO A 134 4.77 3.70 16.49
N ARG A 135 5.31 2.95 15.54
CA ARG A 135 6.19 1.79 15.72
C ARG A 135 7.30 1.88 14.67
N PHE A 136 7.10 1.28 13.50
CA PHE A 136 8.05 1.29 12.41
C PHE A 136 8.50 2.71 12.04
N SER A 137 7.58 3.68 11.96
CA SER A 137 7.94 5.03 11.52
C SER A 137 8.94 5.76 12.42
N MET A 138 9.08 5.36 13.68
CA MET A 138 9.99 5.98 14.64
C MET A 138 11.18 5.09 15.06
N MET A 139 11.34 3.91 14.46
CA MET A 139 12.32 2.91 14.88
C MET A 139 13.65 3.06 14.12
N TYR A 140 14.76 3.15 14.83
CA TYR A 140 16.11 3.14 14.23
C TYR A 140 16.63 1.73 13.96
N ARG A 141 16.34 0.79 14.87
CA ARG A 141 16.76 -0.61 14.83
C ARG A 141 15.96 -1.44 15.83
N VAL A 142 16.05 -2.76 15.70
CA VAL A 142 15.57 -3.75 16.67
C VAL A 142 16.64 -4.00 17.76
N PRO A 143 16.27 -4.44 18.98
CA PRO A 143 14.91 -4.65 19.50
C PRO A 143 14.12 -3.35 19.74
N TYR A 144 12.79 -3.45 19.76
CA TYR A 144 11.90 -2.31 20.02
C TYR A 144 11.97 -1.86 21.48
N ASP A 145 12.87 -0.92 21.74
CA ASP A 145 13.08 -0.24 23.01
C ASP A 145 13.24 1.25 22.79
N ARG A 146 12.92 2.05 23.82
CA ARG A 146 12.86 3.52 23.73
C ARG A 146 14.16 4.10 23.17
N GLU A 147 15.32 3.62 23.59
CA GLU A 147 16.65 4.05 23.13
C GLU A 147 16.92 3.77 21.65
N ASN A 148 16.21 2.82 21.05
CA ASN A 148 16.29 2.47 19.63
C ASN A 148 15.21 3.14 18.79
N THR A 149 14.50 4.13 19.35
CA THR A 149 13.45 4.89 18.66
C THR A 149 13.68 6.40 18.76
N ALA A 150 12.95 7.18 17.97
CA ALA A 150 12.93 8.64 18.08
C ALA A 150 12.46 9.15 19.46
N MET A 151 11.91 8.30 20.33
CA MET A 151 11.57 8.65 21.71
C MET A 151 12.80 8.73 22.64
N ASN A 152 13.98 8.31 22.18
CA ASN A 152 15.25 8.49 22.88
C ASN A 152 15.58 9.96 23.16
N ASP A 153 15.13 10.88 22.30
CA ASP A 153 15.33 12.33 22.46
C ASP A 153 14.47 12.93 23.58
N PHE A 154 13.61 12.12 24.24
CA PHE A 154 12.62 12.55 25.24
C PHE A 154 12.75 11.74 26.53
N PRO A 155 13.62 12.12 27.49
CA PRO A 155 13.69 11.44 28.79
C PRO A 155 12.35 11.49 29.54
N LEU A 156 12.00 10.41 30.25
CA LEU A 156 10.73 10.35 31.00
C LEU A 156 10.77 11.28 32.23
N CYS A 157 9.68 12.03 32.47
CA CYS A 157 9.46 12.66 33.78
C CYS A 157 9.06 11.62 34.83
N ASP A 158 9.13 12.00 36.12
CA ASP A 158 8.89 11.09 37.25
C ASP A 158 7.55 10.34 37.18
N GLU A 159 6.47 11.04 36.81
CA GLU A 159 5.15 10.42 36.67
C GLU A 159 5.09 9.42 35.51
N CYS A 160 5.67 9.75 34.35
CA CYS A 160 5.75 8.80 33.23
C CYS A 160 6.66 7.61 33.57
N ALA A 161 7.76 7.85 34.29
CA ALA A 161 8.64 6.79 34.77
C ALA A 161 7.93 5.87 35.77
N THR A 162 7.03 6.42 36.59
CA THR A 162 6.19 5.65 37.52
C THR A 162 5.21 4.76 36.76
N GLU A 163 4.43 5.32 35.82
CA GLU A 163 3.51 4.53 34.98
C GLU A 163 4.25 3.48 34.13
N TYR A 164 5.45 3.80 33.64
CA TYR A 164 6.29 2.88 32.86
C TYR A 164 6.75 1.66 33.69
N LYS A 165 6.95 1.84 35.00
CA LYS A 165 7.42 0.80 35.92
C LYS A 165 6.29 0.09 36.68
N ASP A 166 5.07 0.64 36.67
CA ASP A 166 3.94 0.08 37.41
C ASP A 166 3.28 -1.08 36.66
N PRO A 167 3.42 -2.33 37.13
CA PRO A 167 2.83 -3.49 36.47
C PRO A 167 1.30 -3.52 36.50
N ASN A 168 0.66 -2.75 37.39
CA ASN A 168 -0.80 -2.63 37.45
C ASN A 168 -1.33 -1.69 36.36
N ASN A 169 -0.48 -0.82 35.81
CA ASN A 169 -0.84 0.02 34.68
C ASN A 169 -0.71 -0.75 33.36
N GLU A 170 -1.70 -1.60 33.08
CA GLU A 170 -1.70 -2.50 31.92
C GLU A 170 -1.36 -1.80 30.59
N ARG A 171 -1.80 -0.55 30.41
CA ARG A 171 -1.64 0.19 29.16
C ARG A 171 -0.27 0.87 29.02
N ARG A 172 0.40 1.20 30.13
CA ARG A 172 1.62 2.02 30.12
C ARG A 172 2.85 1.38 30.77
N PHE A 173 2.68 0.25 31.45
CA PHE A 173 3.78 -0.59 31.87
C PHE A 173 4.64 -0.96 30.64
N ASP A 174 5.93 -0.63 30.69
CA ASP A 174 6.90 -0.85 29.61
C ASP A 174 6.48 -0.31 28.22
N ALA A 175 5.62 0.71 28.16
CA ALA A 175 5.20 1.34 26.91
C ALA A 175 6.32 2.25 26.38
N GLN A 176 7.08 1.80 25.38
CA GLN A 176 8.24 2.53 24.85
C GLN A 176 7.89 3.92 24.30
N GLY A 177 6.68 4.08 23.77
CA GLY A 177 6.14 5.35 23.25
C GLY A 177 5.52 6.28 24.29
N ILE A 178 5.52 5.93 25.58
CA ILE A 178 4.89 6.75 26.63
C ILE A 178 5.51 8.16 26.68
N SER A 179 4.64 9.16 26.77
CA SER A 179 5.01 10.54 27.06
C SER A 179 3.82 11.34 27.60
N CYS A 180 4.08 12.58 27.98
CA CYS A 180 3.08 13.57 28.41
C CYS A 180 3.55 14.99 28.00
N PRO A 181 2.75 16.05 28.22
CA PRO A 181 3.13 17.43 27.89
C PRO A 181 4.45 17.91 28.53
N VAL A 182 4.85 17.34 29.67
CA VAL A 182 6.08 17.72 30.39
C VAL A 182 7.33 17.19 29.68
N CYS A 183 7.34 15.90 29.33
CA CYS A 183 8.55 15.19 28.93
C CYS A 183 8.57 14.78 27.46
N GLY A 184 7.45 14.93 26.74
CA GLY A 184 7.29 14.42 25.39
C GLY A 184 7.45 15.47 24.29
N PRO A 185 7.10 15.08 23.04
CA PRO A 185 7.12 15.98 21.91
C PRO A 185 6.18 17.18 22.07
N ARG A 186 6.51 18.27 21.39
CA ARG A 186 5.75 19.52 21.36
C ARG A 186 5.33 19.86 19.93
N LEU A 187 4.19 20.54 19.83
CA LEU A 187 3.67 21.07 18.58
C LEU A 187 4.16 22.49 18.35
N PHE A 188 4.24 22.82 17.06
CA PHE A 188 4.80 24.04 16.55
C PHE A 188 4.02 24.45 15.31
N LEU A 189 3.65 25.72 15.21
CA LEU A 189 3.08 26.31 14.00
C LEU A 189 4.01 27.42 13.51
N GLU A 190 4.40 27.35 12.24
CA GLU A 190 5.23 28.36 11.59
C GLU A 190 4.65 28.72 10.22
N THR A 191 4.93 29.93 9.74
CA THR A 191 4.81 30.25 8.32
C THR A 191 5.80 29.42 7.50
N ILE A 192 5.58 29.34 6.19
CA ILE A 192 6.51 28.69 5.27
C ILE A 192 7.91 29.33 5.25
N ASP A 193 8.03 30.59 5.65
CA ASP A 193 9.29 31.33 5.79
C ASP A 193 9.99 31.12 7.14
N GLY A 194 9.31 30.46 8.10
CA GLY A 194 9.90 30.07 9.39
C GLY A 194 9.53 30.97 10.57
N GLU A 195 8.58 31.89 10.39
CA GLU A 195 8.10 32.74 11.47
C GLU A 195 7.13 31.98 12.38
N ARG A 196 7.33 32.08 13.69
CA ARG A 196 6.47 31.43 14.70
C ARG A 196 5.09 32.10 14.73
N VAL A 197 4.05 31.29 14.69
CA VAL A 197 2.67 31.76 14.88
C VAL A 197 2.28 31.59 16.35
N GLU A 198 1.82 32.66 16.99
CA GLU A 198 1.38 32.64 18.39
C GLU A 198 0.00 31.96 18.56
N GLY A 199 -0.24 31.40 19.75
CA GLY A 199 -1.50 30.73 20.11
C GLY A 199 -1.38 29.21 20.22
N ASP A 200 -2.49 28.53 20.47
CA ASP A 200 -2.54 27.05 20.44
C ASP A 200 -2.37 26.57 19.00
N PRO A 201 -1.30 25.83 18.65
CA PRO A 201 -1.04 25.43 17.27
C PRO A 201 -2.20 24.70 16.60
N ILE A 202 -2.99 23.93 17.36
CA ILE A 202 -4.14 23.19 16.83
C ILE A 202 -5.27 24.15 16.44
N SER A 203 -5.71 24.99 17.38
CA SER A 203 -6.82 25.93 17.14
C SER A 203 -6.51 26.96 16.08
N VAL A 204 -5.28 27.49 16.08
CA VAL A 204 -4.87 28.44 15.05
C VAL A 204 -4.80 27.75 13.68
N THR A 205 -4.32 26.51 13.60
CA THR A 205 -4.33 25.76 12.33
C THR A 205 -5.75 25.51 11.81
N ALA A 206 -6.69 25.09 12.68
CA ALA A 206 -8.09 24.89 12.29
C ALA A 206 -8.73 26.18 11.76
N LYS A 207 -8.40 27.33 12.36
CA LYS A 207 -8.82 28.66 11.90
C LYS A 207 -8.24 28.98 10.52
N LEU A 208 -6.92 28.83 10.34
CA LEU A 208 -6.25 29.08 9.05
C LEU A 208 -6.81 28.22 7.92
N LEU A 209 -7.09 26.94 8.19
CA LEU A 209 -7.74 26.05 7.21
C LEU A 209 -9.14 26.55 6.84
N SER A 210 -9.92 27.02 7.82
CA SER A 210 -11.25 27.60 7.59
C SER A 210 -11.20 28.93 6.80
N GLU A 211 -10.08 29.64 6.87
CA GLU A 211 -9.80 30.85 6.09
C GLU A 211 -9.29 30.55 4.67
N GLY A 212 -9.13 29.26 4.30
CA GLY A 212 -8.72 28.82 2.97
C GLY A 212 -7.19 28.74 2.76
N TYR A 213 -6.39 28.79 3.83
CA TYR A 213 -4.95 28.56 3.75
C TYR A 213 -4.62 27.08 3.58
N ILE A 214 -3.45 26.81 2.99
CA ILE A 214 -2.92 25.46 2.79
C ILE A 214 -1.85 25.18 3.84
N VAL A 215 -2.01 24.13 4.64
CA VAL A 215 -1.11 23.85 5.78
C VAL A 215 -0.45 22.48 5.63
N ALA A 216 0.88 22.43 5.74
CA ALA A 216 1.59 21.16 5.89
C ALA A 216 1.45 20.65 7.33
N VAL A 217 0.95 19.43 7.54
CA VAL A 217 0.74 18.82 8.86
C VAL A 217 1.63 17.60 9.02
N LYS A 218 2.51 17.59 10.02
CA LYS A 218 3.38 16.45 10.30
C LYS A 218 2.61 15.30 10.94
N GLY A 219 2.42 14.21 10.20
CA GLY A 219 1.83 12.95 10.67
C GLY A 219 2.85 12.02 11.31
N ILE A 220 2.56 10.71 11.31
CA ILE A 220 3.51 9.70 11.87
C ILE A 220 4.55 9.23 10.86
N GLY A 221 4.19 9.16 9.58
CA GLY A 221 5.00 8.57 8.51
C GLY A 221 5.53 9.58 7.49
N GLY A 222 5.03 10.81 7.54
CA GLY A 222 5.49 11.98 6.79
C GLY A 222 4.51 13.14 6.95
N PHE A 223 4.68 14.19 6.15
CA PHE A 223 3.77 15.33 6.12
C PHE A 223 2.54 15.09 5.24
N HIS A 224 1.40 15.60 5.66
CA HIS A 224 0.21 15.82 4.84
C HIS A 224 0.13 17.28 4.41
N ILE A 225 -0.58 17.57 3.32
CA ILE A 225 -1.04 18.91 2.97
C ILE A 225 -2.54 18.94 3.23
N ALA A 226 -2.93 19.83 4.13
CA ALA A 226 -4.29 20.04 4.58
C ALA A 226 -4.91 21.26 3.91
N VAL A 227 -6.17 21.11 3.46
CA VAL A 227 -7.01 22.20 2.95
C VAL A 227 -8.48 21.88 3.24
N ASP A 228 -9.31 22.92 3.34
CA ASP A 228 -10.76 22.79 3.44
C ASP A 228 -11.35 22.19 2.14
N PRO A 229 -11.96 20.99 2.18
CA PRO A 229 -12.56 20.35 1.00
C PRO A 229 -13.85 21.01 0.54
N PHE A 230 -14.45 21.89 1.34
CA PHE A 230 -15.71 22.58 1.04
C PHE A 230 -15.50 23.97 0.43
N ASN A 231 -14.25 24.36 0.22
CA ASN A 231 -13.86 25.61 -0.41
C ASN A 231 -13.22 25.33 -1.78
N ASP A 232 -13.99 25.54 -2.86
CA ASP A 232 -13.56 25.30 -4.24
C ASP A 232 -12.25 26.05 -4.57
N ASP A 233 -12.13 27.31 -4.17
CA ASP A 233 -10.96 28.14 -4.45
C ASP A 233 -9.71 27.59 -3.76
N ALA A 234 -9.84 27.15 -2.51
CA ALA A 234 -8.73 26.56 -1.76
C ALA A 234 -8.27 25.23 -2.37
N VAL A 235 -9.20 24.37 -2.78
CA VAL A 235 -8.88 23.10 -3.46
C VAL A 235 -8.23 23.34 -4.82
N LEU A 236 -8.75 24.28 -5.62
CA LEU A 236 -8.18 24.66 -6.91
C LEU A 236 -6.77 25.25 -6.77
N LYS A 237 -6.58 26.14 -5.78
CA LYS A 237 -5.28 26.72 -5.45
C LYS A 237 -4.26 25.64 -5.07
N LEU A 238 -4.66 24.64 -4.30
CA LEU A 238 -3.80 23.49 -4.00
C LEU A 238 -3.42 22.71 -5.26
N ARG A 239 -4.37 22.45 -6.17
CA ARG A 239 -4.10 21.74 -7.44
C ARG A 239 -3.11 22.47 -8.32
N GLU A 240 -3.29 23.78 -8.47
CA GLU A 240 -2.40 24.64 -9.24
C GLU A 240 -0.98 24.58 -8.67
N ARG A 241 -0.84 24.87 -7.37
CA ARG A 241 0.47 24.91 -6.71
C ARG A 241 1.18 23.55 -6.70
N LYS A 242 0.43 22.46 -6.49
CA LYS A 242 0.97 21.08 -6.50
C LYS A 242 1.20 20.53 -7.92
N ARG A 243 0.76 21.25 -8.97
CA ARG A 243 0.75 20.79 -10.36
C ARG A 243 0.07 19.43 -10.52
N ARG A 244 -1.04 19.25 -9.81
CA ARG A 244 -1.81 18.00 -9.74
C ARG A 244 -3.24 18.27 -10.19
N PRO A 245 -3.49 18.35 -11.50
CA PRO A 245 -4.77 18.84 -12.03
C PRO A 245 -5.94 17.91 -11.73
N GLN A 246 -5.77 16.58 -11.83
CA GLN A 246 -6.92 15.67 -11.74
C GLN A 246 -6.78 14.52 -10.74
N GLN A 247 -5.56 14.14 -10.34
CA GLN A 247 -5.38 13.03 -9.39
C GLN A 247 -6.11 13.34 -8.06
N PRO A 248 -6.99 12.44 -7.57
CA PRO A 248 -7.90 12.72 -6.46
C PRO A 248 -7.15 12.95 -5.15
N PHE A 249 -7.64 13.86 -4.31
CA PHE A 249 -7.12 14.04 -2.96
C PHE A 249 -7.82 13.11 -1.96
N ALA A 250 -7.08 12.65 -0.96
CA ALA A 250 -7.64 11.87 0.14
C ALA A 250 -8.24 12.82 1.19
N LEU A 251 -9.31 12.37 1.83
CA LEU A 251 -10.07 13.08 2.85
C LEU A 251 -9.93 12.35 4.18
N MET A 252 -9.51 13.07 5.21
CA MET A 252 -9.50 12.55 6.57
C MET A 252 -10.76 13.03 7.29
N ALA A 253 -11.50 12.11 7.89
CA ALA A 253 -12.70 12.39 8.67
C ALA A 253 -12.53 12.01 10.15
N LEU A 254 -13.37 12.58 11.01
CA LEU A 254 -13.37 12.28 12.43
C LEU A 254 -13.90 10.86 12.70
N ASP A 255 -15.02 10.47 12.12
CA ASP A 255 -15.63 9.16 12.36
C ASP A 255 -16.43 8.68 11.15
N VAL A 256 -16.93 7.44 11.20
CA VAL A 256 -17.66 6.82 10.08
C VAL A 256 -19.00 7.52 9.88
N GLU A 257 -19.60 8.01 10.96
CA GLU A 257 -20.84 8.77 10.94
C GLU A 257 -20.69 10.04 10.11
N THR A 258 -19.61 10.79 10.30
CA THR A 258 -19.24 11.93 9.45
C THR A 258 -19.03 11.50 7.99
N VAL A 259 -18.35 10.38 7.74
CA VAL A 259 -18.12 9.88 6.36
C VAL A 259 -19.44 9.58 5.63
N ARG A 260 -20.43 9.01 6.33
CA ARG A 260 -21.76 8.65 5.77
C ARG A 260 -22.58 9.85 5.29
N GLU A 261 -22.24 11.06 5.75
CA GLU A 261 -22.84 12.30 5.26
C GLU A 261 -22.42 12.60 3.81
N TYR A 262 -21.26 12.12 3.37
CA TYR A 262 -20.63 12.48 2.09
C TYR A 262 -20.44 11.29 1.13
N ALA A 263 -20.32 10.07 1.67
CA ALA A 263 -20.09 8.85 0.92
C ALA A 263 -20.99 7.70 1.41
N TYR A 264 -21.27 6.75 0.51
CA TYR A 264 -21.86 5.47 0.89
C TYR A 264 -20.79 4.58 1.51
N VAL A 265 -21.15 3.89 2.60
CA VAL A 265 -20.27 3.00 3.35
C VAL A 265 -21.02 1.69 3.61
N ASP A 266 -20.53 0.59 3.05
CA ASP A 266 -20.98 -0.76 3.40
C ASP A 266 -20.24 -1.34 4.62
N ASP A 267 -20.60 -2.56 5.02
CA ASP A 267 -20.07 -3.19 6.24
C ASP A 267 -18.56 -3.49 6.14
N GLU A 268 -18.09 -3.93 4.96
CA GLU A 268 -16.67 -4.24 4.73
C GLU A 268 -15.84 -2.96 4.68
N GLU A 269 -16.37 -1.91 4.04
CA GLU A 269 -15.78 -0.56 4.03
C GLU A 269 -15.72 0.06 5.44
N GLU A 270 -16.76 -0.11 6.27
CA GLU A 270 -16.75 0.35 7.67
C GLU A 270 -15.70 -0.39 8.50
N GLU A 271 -15.57 -1.72 8.36
CA GLU A 271 -14.55 -2.50 9.05
C GLU A 271 -13.14 -2.00 8.70
N LEU A 272 -12.88 -1.73 7.42
CA LEU A 272 -11.62 -1.17 6.96
C LEU A 272 -11.35 0.22 7.56
N LEU A 273 -12.33 1.13 7.57
CA LEU A 273 -12.18 2.46 8.17
C LEU A 273 -11.92 2.42 9.69
N ARG A 274 -12.57 1.49 10.40
CA ARG A 274 -12.43 1.30 11.84
C ARG A 274 -11.21 0.48 12.24
N SER A 275 -10.57 -0.20 11.30
CA SER A 275 -9.38 -1.01 11.53
C SER A 275 -8.26 -0.22 12.24
N PRO A 276 -7.44 -0.86 13.10
CA PRO A 276 -6.29 -0.20 13.70
C PRO A 276 -5.32 0.39 12.68
N GLU A 277 -5.28 -0.16 11.46
CA GLU A 277 -4.46 0.29 10.34
C GLU A 277 -4.95 1.62 9.75
N ARG A 278 -6.22 1.99 9.92
CA ARG A 278 -6.83 3.26 9.45
C ARG A 278 -6.45 3.64 8.00
N PRO A 279 -6.60 2.74 7.01
CA PRO A 279 -6.24 3.02 5.62
C PRO A 279 -7.18 4.05 4.97
N ILE A 280 -6.76 4.58 3.82
CA ILE A 280 -7.63 5.24 2.86
C ILE A 280 -8.48 4.17 2.17
N VAL A 281 -9.79 4.32 2.22
CA VAL A 281 -10.78 3.46 1.56
C VAL A 281 -11.47 4.27 0.48
N LEU A 282 -11.54 3.74 -0.74
CA LEU A 282 -12.24 4.40 -1.86
C LEU A 282 -13.74 4.12 -1.81
N LEU A 283 -14.49 5.07 -1.28
CA LEU A 283 -15.93 4.99 -1.05
C LEU A 283 -16.71 5.64 -2.18
N ARG A 284 -17.91 5.14 -2.47
CA ARG A 284 -18.79 5.76 -3.46
C ARG A 284 -19.30 7.10 -2.96
N LYS A 285 -19.16 8.15 -3.77
CA LYS A 285 -19.66 9.48 -3.42
C LYS A 285 -21.18 9.49 -3.40
N ARG A 286 -21.74 10.28 -2.50
CA ARG A 286 -23.14 10.66 -2.58
C ARG A 286 -23.32 11.80 -3.59
N GLU A 287 -24.48 11.81 -4.24
CA GLU A 287 -24.81 12.81 -5.26
C GLU A 287 -25.15 14.17 -4.64
N ASP A 288 -25.57 14.17 -3.36
CA ASP A 288 -25.91 15.34 -2.54
C ASP A 288 -24.72 15.84 -1.69
N SER A 289 -23.53 15.27 -1.84
CA SER A 289 -22.33 15.74 -1.15
C SER A 289 -21.95 17.14 -1.59
N ASP A 290 -21.67 18.02 -0.63
CA ASP A 290 -21.20 19.39 -0.87
C ASP A 290 -19.67 19.52 -0.77
N ILE A 291 -18.94 18.39 -0.69
CA ILE A 291 -17.50 18.35 -0.93
C ILE A 291 -17.23 18.84 -2.35
N SER A 292 -16.21 19.69 -2.49
CA SER A 292 -15.81 20.21 -3.79
C SER A 292 -15.61 19.08 -4.79
N LYS A 293 -16.28 19.18 -5.95
CA LYS A 293 -16.04 18.29 -7.10
C LYS A 293 -14.56 18.27 -7.52
N HIS A 294 -13.81 19.30 -7.17
CA HIS A 294 -12.39 19.41 -7.44
C HIS A 294 -11.55 18.53 -6.51
N VAL A 295 -12.07 17.93 -5.45
CA VAL A 295 -11.33 16.92 -4.66
C VAL A 295 -11.03 15.69 -5.50
N SER A 296 -11.97 15.24 -6.32
CA SER A 296 -11.85 14.03 -7.15
C SER A 296 -12.56 14.19 -8.51
N PRO A 297 -12.01 15.03 -9.43
CA PRO A 297 -12.65 15.42 -10.68
C PRO A 297 -12.95 14.24 -11.62
N GLY A 298 -14.21 14.12 -12.05
CA GLY A 298 -14.64 13.10 -13.02
C GLY A 298 -14.65 11.67 -12.47
N LEU A 299 -14.57 11.50 -11.15
CA LEU A 299 -14.64 10.20 -10.48
C LEU A 299 -15.96 10.05 -9.72
N ASP A 300 -16.39 8.81 -9.50
CA ASP A 300 -17.59 8.45 -8.72
C ASP A 300 -17.25 8.00 -7.28
N ARG A 301 -15.95 7.95 -6.94
CA ARG A 301 -15.43 7.59 -5.61
C ARG A 301 -14.54 8.67 -4.98
N GLU A 302 -14.52 8.71 -3.66
CA GLU A 302 -13.65 9.52 -2.81
C GLU A 302 -12.82 8.64 -1.87
N GLY A 303 -11.55 9.01 -1.65
CA GLY A 303 -10.69 8.29 -0.71
C GLY A 303 -10.84 8.86 0.69
N PHE A 304 -11.55 8.15 1.58
CA PHE A 304 -11.70 8.53 2.98
C PHE A 304 -10.85 7.68 3.91
N PHE A 305 -10.36 8.28 4.98
CA PHE A 305 -9.76 7.58 6.12
C PHE A 305 -10.09 8.31 7.41
N LEU A 306 -10.01 7.60 8.52
CA LEU A 306 -10.23 8.20 9.83
C LEU A 306 -8.93 8.70 10.44
N TYR A 307 -9.04 9.61 11.42
CA TYR A 307 -7.89 10.01 12.22
C TYR A 307 -7.17 8.77 12.79
N TYR A 308 -5.85 8.86 12.85
CA TYR A 308 -5.02 7.80 13.42
C TYR A 308 -4.05 8.31 14.50
N THR A 309 -4.06 9.62 14.79
CA THR A 309 -3.29 10.24 15.89
C THR A 309 -4.17 11.17 16.72
N PRO A 310 -3.80 11.48 17.97
CA PRO A 310 -4.49 12.52 18.72
C PRO A 310 -4.35 13.91 18.08
N LEU A 311 -3.24 14.22 17.39
CA LEU A 311 -3.10 15.45 16.62
C LEU A 311 -4.22 15.59 15.58
N HIS A 312 -4.40 14.57 14.75
CA HIS A 312 -5.43 14.53 13.71
C HIS A 312 -6.83 14.66 14.31
N PHE A 313 -7.10 13.90 15.38
CA PHE A 313 -8.37 13.96 16.09
C PHE A 313 -8.69 15.37 16.60
N LEU A 314 -7.74 16.02 17.29
CA LEU A 314 -7.94 17.35 17.86
C LEU A 314 -8.13 18.41 16.77
N LEU A 315 -7.34 18.33 15.68
CA LEU A 315 -7.46 19.24 14.55
C LEU A 315 -8.83 19.11 13.86
N LEU A 316 -9.27 17.88 13.55
CA LEU A 316 -10.57 17.63 12.92
C LEU A 316 -11.73 18.04 13.83
N ARG A 317 -11.61 17.83 15.14
CA ARG A 317 -12.64 18.24 16.10
C ARG A 317 -12.81 19.76 16.17
N GLU A 318 -11.75 20.52 15.96
CA GLU A 318 -11.79 21.99 15.95
C GLU A 318 -12.16 22.57 14.59
N PHE A 319 -12.01 21.79 13.52
CA PHE A 319 -12.52 22.14 12.21
C PHE A 319 -14.03 21.85 12.14
N ARG A 320 -14.85 22.88 11.86
CA ARG A 320 -16.32 22.87 11.96
C ARG A 320 -17.01 21.66 11.33
N ARG A 321 -16.45 21.13 10.24
CA ARG A 321 -17.05 20.05 9.45
C ARG A 321 -16.37 18.69 9.62
N HIS A 322 -15.37 18.59 10.49
CA HIS A 322 -14.72 17.32 10.85
C HIS A 322 -14.13 16.51 9.68
N VAL A 323 -13.97 17.15 8.51
CA VAL A 323 -13.37 16.56 7.30
C VAL A 323 -12.37 17.55 6.72
N LEU A 324 -11.17 17.08 6.42
CA LEU A 324 -10.12 17.85 5.75
C LEU A 324 -9.55 17.05 4.59
N VAL A 325 -9.15 17.72 3.51
CA VAL A 325 -8.18 17.11 2.58
C VAL A 325 -6.91 16.82 3.36
N MET A 326 -6.34 15.63 3.18
CA MET A 326 -5.05 15.22 3.76
C MET A 326 -4.27 14.43 2.71
N THR A 327 -3.69 15.13 1.74
CA THR A 327 -2.86 14.51 0.68
C THR A 327 -1.40 14.47 1.07
N SER A 328 -0.59 13.58 0.48
CA SER A 328 0.84 13.45 0.77
C SER A 328 1.62 14.77 0.59
N GLY A 329 2.52 15.08 1.52
CA GLY A 329 3.39 16.26 1.53
C GLY A 329 4.61 16.07 0.64
N ASN A 330 4.39 16.00 -0.67
CA ASN A 330 5.42 15.89 -1.69
C ASN A 330 5.08 16.71 -2.93
N LYS A 331 6.13 17.07 -3.68
CA LYS A 331 6.00 17.44 -5.09
C LYS A 331 5.64 16.18 -5.89
N HIS A 332 4.88 16.34 -6.97
CA HIS A 332 4.54 15.21 -7.85
C HIS A 332 5.81 14.46 -8.30
N GLY A 333 5.81 13.13 -8.20
CA GLY A 333 6.96 12.24 -8.49
C GLY A 333 7.90 11.99 -7.30
N PHE A 334 7.97 12.89 -6.32
CA PHE A 334 8.94 12.79 -5.22
C PHE A 334 8.39 12.04 -4.00
N PRO A 335 9.26 11.47 -3.15
CA PRO A 335 8.88 10.96 -1.84
C PRO A 335 8.24 12.00 -0.92
N MET A 336 7.43 11.52 0.03
CA MET A 336 6.85 12.35 1.08
C MET A 336 7.91 12.93 2.02
N CYS A 337 7.85 14.24 2.28
CA CYS A 337 8.70 14.88 3.26
C CYS A 337 8.51 14.29 4.67
N THR A 338 9.61 14.14 5.40
CA THR A 338 9.64 13.60 6.78
C THR A 338 10.14 14.62 7.81
N ASP A 339 10.75 15.72 7.36
CA ASP A 339 11.21 16.83 8.18
C ASP A 339 10.78 18.19 7.58
N GLU A 340 10.87 19.22 8.41
CA GLU A 340 10.41 20.59 8.12
C GLU A 340 11.28 21.25 7.07
N ARG A 341 12.58 20.90 7.04
CA ARG A 341 13.53 21.39 6.03
C ARG A 341 13.09 20.96 4.63
N CYS A 342 12.72 19.68 4.47
CA CYS A 342 12.18 19.17 3.21
C CYS A 342 10.92 19.94 2.80
N VAL A 343 10.01 20.25 3.73
CA VAL A 343 8.81 21.06 3.44
C VAL A 343 9.20 22.47 2.96
N ARG A 344 10.17 23.11 3.62
CA ARG A 344 10.65 24.45 3.25
C ARG A 344 11.39 24.47 1.90
N GLU A 345 12.06 23.39 1.54
CA GLU A 345 12.80 23.29 0.27
C GLU A 345 11.87 22.91 -0.88
N MET A 346 11.00 21.91 -0.67
CA MET A 346 10.22 21.26 -1.74
C MET A 346 8.78 21.76 -1.86
N LEU A 347 8.20 22.31 -0.79
CA LEU A 347 6.79 22.70 -0.72
C LEU A 347 6.58 24.19 -0.45
N LYS A 348 7.63 25.02 -0.53
CA LYS A 348 7.53 26.47 -0.30
C LYS A 348 6.48 27.18 -1.14
N ASP A 349 6.34 26.75 -2.39
CA ASP A 349 5.40 27.34 -3.35
C ASP A 349 4.03 26.64 -3.29
N VAL A 350 3.84 25.70 -2.35
CA VAL A 350 2.64 24.88 -2.21
C VAL A 350 1.85 25.24 -0.96
N VAL A 351 2.52 25.27 0.19
CA VAL A 351 1.88 25.47 1.50
C VAL A 351 2.16 26.86 2.05
N ASP A 352 1.22 27.41 2.79
CA ASP A 352 1.34 28.72 3.44
C ASP A 352 1.92 28.59 4.87
N PHE A 353 1.59 27.49 5.56
CA PHE A 353 2.02 27.22 6.95
C PHE A 353 2.49 25.77 7.16
N ILE A 354 3.20 25.54 8.25
CA ILE A 354 3.70 24.23 8.68
C ILE A 354 3.31 23.99 10.15
N LEU A 355 2.45 23.01 10.39
CA LEU A 355 2.15 22.43 11.70
C LEU A 355 2.99 21.17 11.90
N TYR A 356 3.97 21.23 12.81
CA TYR A 356 4.93 20.13 13.00
C TYR A 356 5.26 19.85 14.46
N HIS A 357 6.11 18.83 14.66
CA HIS A 357 6.57 18.40 15.97
C HIS A 357 8.02 17.95 15.97
N ASN A 358 8.67 18.05 17.14
CA ASN A 358 10.07 17.69 17.32
C ASN A 358 10.36 16.18 17.45
N ARG A 359 9.36 15.28 17.39
CA ARG A 359 9.62 13.84 17.20
C ARG A 359 10.02 13.57 15.75
N LYS A 360 11.18 12.94 15.54
CA LYS A 360 11.66 12.55 14.21
C LYS A 360 10.81 11.44 13.60
N ILE A 361 10.62 11.50 12.28
CA ILE A 361 10.10 10.39 11.47
C ILE A 361 11.33 9.71 10.88
N VAL A 362 11.62 8.48 11.32
CA VAL A 362 12.84 7.74 10.98
C VAL A 362 12.67 6.99 9.66
N ASN A 363 11.52 6.33 9.53
CA ASN A 363 11.13 5.60 8.34
C ASN A 363 9.91 6.29 7.75
N ARG A 364 10.01 6.70 6.48
CA ARG A 364 8.89 7.21 5.70
C ARG A 364 7.90 6.09 5.50
N VAL A 365 6.62 6.39 5.70
CA VAL A 365 5.54 5.44 5.47
C VAL A 365 4.29 6.20 5.02
N ASP A 366 3.99 6.08 3.74
CA ASP A 366 2.79 6.63 3.09
C ASP A 366 1.52 5.95 3.61
N ASP A 367 0.37 6.62 3.53
CA ASP A 367 -0.92 6.01 3.86
C ASP A 367 -1.24 4.86 2.90
N SER A 368 -1.71 3.74 3.44
CA SER A 368 -2.23 2.63 2.63
C SER A 368 -3.56 3.01 1.99
N VAL A 369 -3.82 2.47 0.80
CA VAL A 369 -5.05 2.72 0.04
C VAL A 369 -5.67 1.39 -0.36
N LEU A 370 -6.94 1.19 -0.03
CA LEU A 370 -7.73 0.02 -0.37
C LEU A 370 -9.04 0.43 -1.05
N ARG A 371 -9.64 -0.51 -1.77
CA ARG A 371 -10.99 -0.40 -2.31
C ARG A 371 -11.70 -1.74 -2.25
N VAL A 372 -13.01 -1.72 -2.15
CA VAL A 372 -13.86 -2.88 -2.37
C VAL A 372 -14.33 -2.87 -3.82
N SER A 373 -13.97 -3.91 -4.57
CA SER A 373 -14.41 -4.12 -5.96
C SER A 373 -15.12 -5.44 -6.09
N SER A 374 -16.38 -5.43 -6.53
CA SER A 374 -17.20 -6.65 -6.70
C SER A 374 -17.16 -7.58 -5.49
N GLY A 375 -17.23 -7.01 -4.27
CA GLY A 375 -17.19 -7.74 -3.00
C GLY A 375 -15.81 -8.28 -2.60
N ARG A 376 -14.73 -7.76 -3.18
CA ARG A 376 -13.34 -8.12 -2.83
C ARG A 376 -12.58 -6.89 -2.34
N VAL A 377 -11.95 -6.99 -1.17
CA VAL A 377 -10.98 -6.00 -0.69
C VAL A 377 -9.68 -6.12 -1.49
N LEU A 378 -9.29 -5.04 -2.16
CA LEU A 378 -8.06 -4.96 -2.95
C LEU A 378 -7.21 -3.78 -2.50
N PHE A 379 -5.90 -4.02 -2.35
CA PHE A 379 -4.93 -2.96 -2.13
C PHE A 379 -4.66 -2.21 -3.43
N LEU A 380 -4.69 -0.88 -3.38
CA LEU A 380 -4.03 -0.03 -4.37
C LEU A 380 -2.63 0.35 -3.92
N ARG A 381 -2.44 0.47 -2.60
CA ARG A 381 -1.16 0.78 -1.98
C ARG A 381 -1.06 0.12 -0.61
N ARG A 382 0.00 -0.65 -0.40
CA ARG A 382 0.31 -1.30 0.88
C ARG A 382 1.48 -0.58 1.56
N SER A 383 1.21 0.12 2.65
CA SER A 383 2.20 0.93 3.37
C SER A 383 1.81 1.06 4.85
N ARG A 384 1.39 2.23 5.37
CA ARG A 384 1.07 2.43 6.80
C ARG A 384 0.03 1.43 7.30
N GLY A 385 0.26 0.89 8.51
CA GLY A 385 -0.59 -0.12 9.12
C GLY A 385 -0.27 -1.56 8.71
N TYR A 386 0.36 -1.76 7.54
CA TYR A 386 0.63 -3.09 7.00
C TYR A 386 2.12 -3.37 6.80
N ALA A 387 2.89 -2.41 6.32
CA ALA A 387 4.33 -2.53 6.21
C ALA A 387 4.99 -2.28 7.58
N PRO A 388 6.03 -3.04 7.96
CA PRO A 388 6.73 -4.06 7.18
C PRO A 388 6.35 -5.49 7.62
N LEU A 389 5.05 -5.82 7.68
CA LEU A 389 4.63 -7.20 7.97
C LEU A 389 5.04 -8.11 6.79
N TRP A 390 5.53 -9.30 7.10
CA TRP A 390 5.84 -10.31 6.06
C TRP A 390 4.61 -11.12 5.66
N ILE A 391 4.75 -11.81 4.53
CA ILE A 391 3.83 -12.82 4.04
C ILE A 391 4.53 -14.17 4.16
N LYS A 392 3.86 -15.14 4.77
CA LYS A 392 4.34 -16.52 4.82
C LYS A 392 3.92 -17.26 3.56
N VAL A 393 4.83 -18.04 3.01
CA VAL A 393 4.59 -19.00 1.92
C VAL A 393 4.95 -20.40 2.40
N LYS A 394 4.33 -21.45 1.86
CA LYS A 394 4.64 -22.84 2.25
C LYS A 394 6.02 -23.29 1.81
N ARG A 395 6.50 -22.78 0.67
CA ARG A 395 7.81 -23.16 0.13
C ARG A 395 8.93 -22.42 0.85
N TYR A 396 9.97 -23.16 1.20
CA TYR A 396 11.18 -22.59 1.79
C TYR A 396 12.15 -22.11 0.70
N LEU A 397 12.68 -20.92 0.87
CA LEU A 397 13.84 -20.43 0.13
C LEU A 397 15.10 -21.16 0.60
N LYS A 398 15.89 -21.68 -0.35
CA LYS A 398 17.22 -22.27 -0.08
C LYS A 398 18.24 -21.20 0.34
N HIS A 399 18.11 -19.99 -0.20
CA HIS A 399 18.95 -18.85 0.12
C HIS A 399 18.15 -17.58 0.35
N ASP A 400 18.70 -16.67 1.16
CA ASP A 400 18.15 -15.34 1.30
C ASP A 400 18.21 -14.60 -0.05
N VAL A 401 17.18 -13.80 -0.34
CA VAL A 401 17.05 -13.10 -1.61
C VAL A 401 16.66 -11.64 -1.42
N ILE A 402 17.00 -10.80 -2.40
CA ILE A 402 16.50 -9.43 -2.55
C ILE A 402 15.67 -9.38 -3.84
N ALA A 403 14.53 -8.70 -3.83
CA ALA A 403 13.76 -8.38 -5.02
C ALA A 403 13.55 -6.86 -5.11
N VAL A 404 13.93 -6.25 -6.23
CA VAL A 404 13.85 -4.79 -6.40
C VAL A 404 12.48 -4.31 -6.90
N GLY A 405 11.61 -5.22 -7.34
CA GLY A 405 10.28 -4.89 -7.83
C GLY A 405 10.25 -4.43 -9.28
N ALA A 406 9.32 -3.53 -9.58
CA ALA A 406 9.09 -2.90 -10.87
C ALA A 406 9.72 -1.49 -10.90
N GLU A 407 9.23 -0.59 -11.77
CA GLU A 407 9.68 0.81 -11.83
C GLU A 407 8.67 1.77 -11.21
N LEU A 408 7.41 1.66 -11.61
CA LEU A 408 6.30 2.50 -11.15
C LEU A 408 5.67 1.92 -9.88
N GLN A 409 5.17 2.79 -9.01
CA GLN A 409 4.47 2.41 -7.77
C GLN A 409 5.23 1.36 -6.93
N ASN A 410 6.57 1.45 -6.95
CA ASN A 410 7.41 0.33 -6.62
C ASN A 410 7.39 -0.02 -5.12
N VAL A 411 7.59 -1.32 -4.87
CA VAL A 411 7.80 -1.92 -3.56
C VAL A 411 8.94 -2.93 -3.73
N GLY A 412 9.99 -2.84 -2.93
CA GLY A 412 11.03 -3.86 -2.86
C GLY A 412 10.66 -4.98 -1.90
N ALA A 413 11.41 -6.07 -1.88
CA ALA A 413 11.25 -7.12 -0.87
C ALA A 413 12.58 -7.80 -0.54
N VAL A 414 12.66 -8.39 0.65
CA VAL A 414 13.66 -9.42 0.98
C VAL A 414 12.93 -10.73 1.26
N GLY A 415 13.54 -11.85 0.89
CA GLY A 415 13.02 -13.18 1.17
C GLY A 415 14.02 -14.00 1.98
N PHE A 416 13.52 -14.79 2.93
CA PHE A 416 14.32 -15.72 3.72
C PHE A 416 13.42 -16.79 4.32
N GLN A 417 13.91 -18.03 4.43
CA GLN A 417 13.11 -19.17 4.88
C GLN A 417 11.76 -19.25 4.13
N ASP A 418 10.65 -19.26 4.85
CA ASP A 418 9.27 -19.33 4.37
C ASP A 418 8.59 -17.94 4.32
N LYS A 419 9.37 -16.86 4.22
CA LYS A 419 8.89 -15.47 4.40
C LYS A 419 9.26 -14.57 3.24
N VAL A 420 8.29 -13.77 2.82
CA VAL A 420 8.43 -12.64 1.89
C VAL A 420 8.19 -11.36 2.67
N LEU A 421 9.21 -10.51 2.78
CA LEU A 421 9.13 -9.24 3.50
C LEU A 421 9.18 -8.07 2.52
N PRO A 422 8.01 -7.58 2.07
CA PRO A 422 7.94 -6.36 1.26
C PRO A 422 8.24 -5.10 2.07
N THR A 423 8.85 -4.11 1.43
CA THR A 423 8.94 -2.74 1.95
C THR A 423 7.56 -2.09 2.02
N GLN A 424 7.52 -0.91 2.62
CA GLN A 424 6.43 0.03 2.37
C GLN A 424 6.44 0.50 0.91
N TYR A 425 5.39 1.22 0.52
CA TYR A 425 5.34 1.91 -0.77
C TYR A 425 6.52 2.87 -0.92
N ILE A 426 7.32 2.66 -1.96
CA ILE A 426 8.48 3.50 -2.27
C ILE A 426 8.08 4.60 -3.24
N GLY A 427 7.37 4.25 -4.32
CA GLY A 427 6.97 5.19 -5.37
C GLY A 427 7.65 4.90 -6.70
N ASP A 428 7.66 5.88 -7.59
CA ASP A 428 8.21 5.73 -8.94
C ASP A 428 9.74 5.88 -8.88
N THR A 429 10.46 4.82 -9.28
CA THR A 429 11.92 4.69 -9.11
C THR A 429 12.74 5.27 -10.26
N ASP A 430 12.08 5.87 -11.24
CA ASP A 430 12.70 6.71 -12.27
C ASP A 430 13.32 8.00 -11.67
N GLU A 431 12.83 8.43 -10.50
CA GLU A 431 13.45 9.48 -9.68
C GLU A 431 14.55 8.93 -8.75
N LEU A 432 15.69 9.62 -8.71
CA LEU A 432 16.88 9.17 -7.97
C LEU A 432 16.66 9.08 -6.45
N GLU A 433 15.89 10.02 -5.89
CA GLU A 433 15.52 10.08 -4.49
C GLU A 433 14.73 8.83 -4.10
N THR A 434 13.78 8.42 -4.95
CA THR A 434 12.94 7.23 -4.74
C THR A 434 13.76 5.95 -4.85
N LEU A 435 14.67 5.86 -5.83
CA LEU A 435 15.58 4.73 -5.97
C LEU A 435 16.51 4.58 -4.75
N SER A 436 17.00 5.70 -4.22
CA SER A 436 17.85 5.72 -3.02
C SER A 436 17.09 5.25 -1.77
N GLU A 437 15.80 5.57 -1.67
CA GLU A 437 14.96 5.04 -0.59
C GLU A 437 14.69 3.54 -0.71
N LEU A 438 14.49 3.02 -1.93
CA LEU A 438 14.39 1.58 -2.15
C LEU A 438 15.63 0.85 -1.61
N GLU A 439 16.83 1.33 -1.97
CA GLU A 439 18.09 0.78 -1.46
C GLU A 439 18.14 0.86 0.08
N LYS A 440 17.84 2.03 0.65
CA LYS A 440 17.84 2.24 2.11
C LYS A 440 16.97 1.21 2.85
N TYR A 441 15.75 0.95 2.40
CA TYR A 441 14.82 0.06 3.11
C TYR A 441 15.14 -1.43 2.89
N VAL A 442 15.58 -1.82 1.69
CA VAL A 442 16.08 -3.19 1.45
C VAL A 442 17.29 -3.48 2.35
N GLU A 443 18.26 -2.57 2.40
CA GLU A 443 19.44 -2.73 3.26
C GLU A 443 19.09 -2.71 4.75
N PHE A 444 18.11 -1.89 5.14
CA PHE A 444 17.59 -1.89 6.50
C PHE A 444 17.08 -3.29 6.89
N PHE A 445 16.33 -3.97 6.02
CA PHE A 445 15.86 -5.33 6.31
C PHE A 445 16.98 -6.38 6.28
N VAL A 446 17.87 -6.33 5.29
CA VAL A 446 19.04 -7.23 5.24
C VAL A 446 19.83 -7.17 6.54
N ARG A 447 20.13 -5.96 7.03
CA ARG A 447 20.83 -5.76 8.30
C ARG A 447 20.01 -6.23 9.51
N THR A 448 18.72 -5.92 9.54
CA THR A 448 17.84 -6.23 10.68
C THR A 448 17.70 -7.73 10.90
N TYR A 449 17.53 -8.50 9.82
CA TYR A 449 17.36 -9.96 9.91
C TYR A 449 18.68 -10.73 9.74
N GLY A 450 19.82 -10.03 9.63
CA GLY A 450 21.14 -10.66 9.47
C GLY A 450 21.28 -11.51 8.20
N LEU A 451 20.58 -11.11 7.14
CA LEU A 451 20.47 -11.88 5.89
C LEU A 451 21.79 -11.86 5.13
N LYS A 452 22.04 -12.93 4.36
CA LYS A 452 23.18 -13.05 3.45
C LYS A 452 22.67 -13.39 2.05
N PRO A 453 22.12 -12.39 1.33
CA PRO A 453 21.49 -12.63 0.04
C PRO A 453 22.43 -13.33 -0.94
N LYS A 454 21.95 -14.38 -1.59
CA LYS A 454 22.67 -15.08 -2.68
C LYS A 454 22.03 -14.88 -4.04
N VAL A 455 20.80 -14.37 -4.07
CA VAL A 455 20.08 -14.04 -5.30
C VAL A 455 19.50 -12.64 -5.18
N VAL A 456 19.64 -11.85 -6.23
CA VAL A 456 18.95 -10.57 -6.43
C VAL A 456 18.03 -10.71 -7.64
N LEU A 457 16.76 -10.35 -7.48
CA LEU A 457 15.73 -10.47 -8.49
C LEU A 457 15.35 -9.10 -9.02
N SER A 458 15.19 -9.00 -10.33
CA SER A 458 14.67 -7.80 -11.01
C SER A 458 13.62 -8.17 -12.05
N ASP A 459 12.88 -7.16 -12.52
CA ASP A 459 12.10 -7.30 -13.75
C ASP A 459 13.03 -7.62 -14.95
N LYS A 460 12.48 -8.24 -15.99
CA LYS A 460 13.19 -8.47 -17.26
C LYS A 460 13.47 -7.17 -18.02
N ASN A 461 12.71 -6.10 -17.78
CA ASN A 461 12.93 -4.82 -18.44
C ASN A 461 14.34 -4.28 -18.16
N PRO A 462 15.21 -4.18 -19.19
CA PRO A 462 16.59 -3.75 -18.99
C PRO A 462 16.72 -2.24 -18.72
N SER A 463 15.69 -1.45 -19.03
CA SER A 463 15.70 0.01 -18.94
C SER A 463 15.29 0.54 -17.58
N TYR A 464 14.71 -0.28 -16.71
CA TYR A 464 14.28 0.16 -15.38
C TYR A 464 15.45 0.59 -14.50
N GLN A 465 15.25 1.69 -13.77
CA GLN A 465 16.23 2.13 -12.76
C GLN A 465 16.35 1.13 -11.60
N SER A 466 15.25 0.45 -11.24
CA SER A 466 15.29 -0.66 -10.28
C SER A 466 16.19 -1.80 -10.76
N SER A 467 16.20 -2.12 -12.05
CA SER A 467 17.14 -3.11 -12.64
C SER A 467 18.60 -2.66 -12.56
N PHE A 468 18.89 -1.35 -12.58
CA PHE A 468 20.23 -0.84 -12.29
C PHE A 468 20.62 -1.06 -10.83
N LEU A 469 19.71 -0.77 -9.88
CA LEU A 469 19.95 -1.05 -8.46
C LEU A 469 20.15 -2.55 -8.21
N ALA A 470 19.42 -3.42 -8.90
CA ALA A 470 19.58 -4.87 -8.78
C ALA A 470 21.00 -5.33 -9.14
N ARG A 471 21.60 -4.79 -10.21
CA ARG A 471 23.01 -5.04 -10.56
C ARG A 471 23.96 -4.59 -9.46
N LYS A 472 23.79 -3.36 -8.95
CA LYS A 472 24.60 -2.81 -7.87
C LYS A 472 24.53 -3.68 -6.61
N LEU A 473 23.35 -4.17 -6.24
CA LEU A 473 23.16 -5.05 -5.09
C LEU A 473 23.73 -6.45 -5.32
N ALA A 474 23.59 -7.00 -6.53
CA ALA A 474 24.17 -8.28 -6.89
C ALA A 474 25.70 -8.26 -6.74
N ASP A 475 26.36 -7.21 -7.26
CA ASP A 475 27.81 -7.02 -7.11
C ASP A 475 28.20 -6.88 -5.64
N LYS A 476 27.47 -6.05 -4.88
CA LYS A 476 27.74 -5.79 -3.46
C LYS A 476 27.71 -7.06 -2.60
N TYR A 477 26.73 -7.94 -2.83
CA TYR A 477 26.56 -9.17 -2.06
C TYR A 477 27.24 -10.39 -2.69
N SER A 478 27.88 -10.23 -3.86
CA SER A 478 28.36 -11.35 -4.68
C SER A 478 27.25 -12.39 -4.90
N ALA A 479 26.07 -11.89 -5.25
CA ALA A 479 24.84 -12.63 -5.46
C ALA A 479 24.54 -12.76 -6.95
N GLU A 480 23.81 -13.81 -7.32
CA GLU A 480 23.34 -14.01 -8.68
C GLU A 480 22.20 -13.03 -9.01
N LEU A 481 22.25 -12.39 -10.18
CA LEU A 481 21.16 -11.55 -10.68
C LEU A 481 20.21 -12.37 -11.57
N VAL A 482 18.97 -12.55 -11.12
CA VAL A 482 17.92 -13.30 -11.81
C VAL A 482 16.83 -12.34 -12.29
N LYS A 483 16.37 -12.50 -13.53
CA LYS A 483 15.33 -11.65 -14.12
C LYS A 483 14.02 -12.40 -14.24
N VAL A 484 12.95 -11.83 -13.72
CA VAL A 484 11.60 -12.42 -13.72
C VAL A 484 10.70 -11.63 -14.66
N GLN A 485 9.87 -12.32 -15.43
CA GLN A 485 8.94 -11.67 -16.35
C GLN A 485 7.82 -10.96 -15.57
N HIS A 486 7.49 -9.74 -15.98
CA HIS A 486 6.60 -8.81 -15.28
C HIS A 486 5.20 -9.40 -14.96
N HIS A 487 4.50 -9.89 -15.97
CA HIS A 487 3.14 -10.43 -15.84
C HIS A 487 3.12 -11.75 -15.05
N PHE A 488 4.17 -12.55 -15.21
CA PHE A 488 4.35 -13.75 -14.43
C PHE A 488 4.59 -13.41 -12.95
N ALA A 489 5.37 -12.36 -12.65
CA ALA A 489 5.52 -11.86 -11.28
C ALA A 489 4.20 -11.36 -10.68
N HIS A 490 3.31 -10.73 -11.47
CA HIS A 490 1.95 -10.41 -10.99
C HIS A 490 1.15 -11.66 -10.63
N ILE A 491 1.23 -12.72 -11.44
CA ILE A 491 0.52 -13.98 -11.17
C ILE A 491 1.11 -14.65 -9.93
N LEU A 492 2.44 -14.70 -9.83
CA LEU A 492 3.15 -15.31 -8.71
C LEU A 492 2.96 -14.55 -7.39
N SER A 493 2.72 -13.24 -7.41
CA SER A 493 2.43 -12.49 -6.19
C SER A 493 1.13 -12.96 -5.54
N VAL A 494 0.12 -13.29 -6.35
CA VAL A 494 -1.14 -13.89 -5.88
C VAL A 494 -0.91 -15.35 -5.52
N ALA A 495 -0.20 -16.12 -6.36
CA ALA A 495 0.11 -17.52 -6.09
C ALA A 495 0.81 -17.71 -4.72
N ALA A 496 1.68 -16.78 -4.35
CA ALA A 496 2.35 -16.74 -3.05
C ALA A 496 1.38 -16.64 -1.87
N GLU A 497 0.27 -15.90 -2.01
CA GLU A 497 -0.71 -15.75 -0.92
C GLU A 497 -1.57 -17.01 -0.70
N TYR A 498 -1.71 -17.83 -1.74
CA TYR A 498 -2.54 -19.04 -1.77
C TYR A 498 -1.72 -20.34 -1.78
N ASP A 499 -0.38 -20.22 -1.73
CA ASP A 499 0.57 -21.32 -1.86
C ASP A 499 0.34 -22.20 -3.11
N LEU A 500 0.11 -21.56 -4.25
CA LEU A 500 -0.08 -22.24 -5.52
C LEU A 500 1.26 -22.39 -6.23
N GLU A 501 1.54 -23.60 -6.71
CA GLU A 501 2.77 -23.89 -7.48
C GLU A 501 2.49 -23.99 -8.98
N GLU A 502 1.24 -24.18 -9.37
CA GLU A 502 0.79 -24.20 -10.76
C GLU A 502 -0.58 -23.57 -10.90
N GLY A 503 -0.96 -23.18 -12.12
CA GLY A 503 -2.29 -22.68 -12.41
C GLY A 503 -2.39 -21.87 -13.68
N VAL A 504 -3.55 -21.23 -13.84
CA VAL A 504 -3.82 -20.27 -14.92
C VAL A 504 -4.01 -18.89 -14.30
N GLY A 505 -3.29 -17.90 -14.84
CA GLY A 505 -3.38 -16.51 -14.41
C GLY A 505 -3.76 -15.58 -15.53
N ILE A 506 -4.63 -14.63 -15.22
CA ILE A 506 -4.99 -13.46 -16.03
C ILE A 506 -4.20 -12.28 -15.49
N ALA A 507 -3.29 -11.74 -16.28
CA ALA A 507 -2.50 -10.57 -15.96
C ALA A 507 -2.93 -9.39 -16.84
N ILE A 508 -3.61 -8.41 -16.23
CA ILE A 508 -4.14 -7.22 -16.92
C ILE A 508 -3.53 -5.94 -16.37
N ASP A 509 -2.74 -5.27 -17.21
CA ASP A 509 -1.92 -4.15 -16.81
C ASP A 509 -1.83 -3.04 -17.87
N GLY A 510 -1.19 -1.93 -17.52
CA GLY A 510 -0.78 -0.86 -18.40
C GLY A 510 0.30 -1.30 -19.38
N ILE A 511 1.53 -1.52 -18.93
CA ILE A 511 2.64 -1.94 -19.80
C ILE A 511 3.62 -2.76 -18.97
N GLY A 512 3.84 -4.00 -19.36
CA GLY A 512 4.98 -4.79 -18.90
C GLY A 512 5.83 -5.30 -20.06
N TYR A 513 7.12 -5.51 -19.79
CA TYR A 513 8.05 -5.99 -20.81
C TYR A 513 7.77 -7.47 -21.15
N GLY A 514 7.43 -7.72 -22.41
CA GLY A 514 7.15 -9.05 -22.95
C GLY A 514 8.41 -9.85 -23.27
N ASP A 515 8.31 -11.18 -23.22
CA ASP A 515 9.44 -12.07 -23.56
C ASP A 515 9.82 -11.99 -25.05
N ASP A 516 8.91 -11.52 -25.90
CA ASP A 516 9.11 -11.26 -27.32
C ASP A 516 9.57 -9.81 -27.61
N GLY A 517 9.88 -9.03 -26.56
CA GLY A 517 10.28 -7.63 -26.66
C GLY A 517 9.15 -6.64 -26.92
N ASN A 518 7.89 -7.10 -26.97
CA ASN A 518 6.71 -6.24 -27.13
C ASN A 518 6.17 -5.76 -25.77
N ALA A 519 5.25 -4.78 -25.81
CA ALA A 519 4.59 -4.24 -24.62
C ALA A 519 3.32 -5.04 -24.27
N TRP A 520 3.42 -5.92 -23.28
CA TRP A 520 2.29 -6.74 -22.81
C TRP A 520 1.41 -5.99 -21.81
N GLY A 521 0.21 -6.52 -21.55
CA GLY A 521 -0.70 -5.98 -20.54
C GLY A 521 -2.10 -6.58 -20.54
N GLY A 522 -2.32 -7.71 -21.24
CA GLY A 522 -3.62 -8.36 -21.31
C GLY A 522 -3.44 -9.83 -21.66
N GLU A 523 -2.86 -10.57 -20.72
CA GLU A 523 -2.31 -11.91 -20.97
C GLU A 523 -3.02 -12.95 -20.13
N VAL A 524 -3.24 -14.13 -20.72
CA VAL A 524 -3.61 -15.35 -20.00
C VAL A 524 -2.44 -16.30 -20.08
N MET A 525 -1.90 -16.68 -18.93
CA MET A 525 -0.69 -17.48 -18.82
C MET A 525 -0.98 -18.75 -18.01
N LYS A 526 -0.41 -19.87 -18.45
CA LYS A 526 -0.31 -21.09 -17.63
C LYS A 526 1.07 -21.12 -17.00
N PHE A 527 1.17 -21.51 -15.73
CA PHE A 527 2.46 -21.66 -15.06
C PHE A 527 2.53 -22.94 -14.24
N GLU A 528 3.76 -23.40 -14.06
CA GLU A 528 4.15 -24.52 -13.21
C GLU A 528 5.56 -24.23 -12.67
N GLY A 529 5.67 -23.99 -11.37
CA GLY A 529 6.89 -23.59 -10.70
C GLY A 529 7.47 -22.28 -11.24
N ASP A 530 8.71 -22.35 -11.73
CA ASP A 530 9.44 -21.24 -12.35
C ASP A 530 9.16 -21.08 -13.85
N LYS A 531 8.31 -21.93 -14.44
CA LYS A 531 8.00 -21.90 -15.87
C LYS A 531 6.63 -21.30 -16.12
N HIS A 532 6.54 -20.53 -17.20
CA HIS A 532 5.28 -19.99 -17.69
C HIS A 532 5.17 -20.15 -19.20
N VAL A 533 3.93 -20.24 -19.68
CA VAL A 533 3.55 -20.21 -21.09
C VAL A 533 2.45 -19.18 -21.26
N ARG A 534 2.66 -18.23 -22.16
CA ARG A 534 1.61 -17.30 -22.59
C ARG A 534 0.67 -18.05 -23.53
N ALA A 535 -0.58 -18.25 -23.11
CA ALA A 535 -1.54 -19.09 -23.81
C ALA A 535 -2.57 -18.28 -24.60
N PHE A 536 -3.01 -17.13 -24.07
CA PHE A 536 -3.85 -16.19 -24.80
C PHE A 536 -3.41 -14.75 -24.55
N HIS A 537 -3.73 -13.87 -25.48
CA HIS A 537 -3.44 -12.45 -25.34
C HIS A 537 -4.42 -11.55 -26.08
N LEU A 538 -4.51 -10.28 -25.68
CA LEU A 538 -5.21 -9.27 -26.47
C LEU A 538 -4.51 -9.07 -27.83
N ARG A 539 -5.28 -8.76 -28.85
CA ARG A 539 -4.76 -8.48 -30.19
C ARG A 539 -3.66 -7.44 -30.15
N TYR A 540 -2.53 -7.79 -30.76
CA TYR A 540 -1.44 -6.87 -30.95
C TYR A 540 -1.84 -5.74 -31.89
N VAL A 541 -1.59 -4.51 -31.44
CA VAL A 541 -1.65 -3.30 -32.26
C VAL A 541 -0.30 -2.60 -32.27
N PRO A 542 0.06 -1.88 -33.36
CA PRO A 542 1.31 -1.11 -33.41
C PRO A 542 1.46 -0.16 -32.21
N TYR A 543 2.60 -0.18 -31.52
CA TYR A 543 2.87 0.73 -30.41
C TYR A 543 3.92 1.77 -30.80
N VAL A 544 3.51 2.68 -31.70
CA VAL A 544 4.40 3.67 -32.30
C VAL A 544 4.39 4.99 -31.52
N GLY A 545 5.56 5.49 -31.11
CA GLY A 545 5.69 6.74 -30.34
C GLY A 545 5.85 6.59 -28.82
N GLY A 546 5.90 5.36 -28.30
CA GLY A 546 6.24 5.08 -26.90
C GLY A 546 5.30 5.74 -25.90
N ASP A 547 5.85 6.28 -24.82
CA ASP A 547 5.12 6.78 -23.64
C ASP A 547 4.15 7.93 -23.94
N VAL A 548 4.36 8.65 -25.05
CA VAL A 548 3.43 9.70 -25.51
C VAL A 548 2.04 9.14 -25.76
N ASN A 549 1.92 7.86 -26.13
CA ASN A 549 0.64 7.19 -26.34
C ASN A 549 -0.15 7.01 -25.04
N ALA A 550 0.53 6.80 -23.91
CA ALA A 550 -0.11 6.76 -22.60
C ALA A 550 -0.53 8.18 -22.15
N LEU A 551 0.29 9.19 -22.43
CA LEU A 551 -0.03 10.60 -22.12
C LEU A 551 -1.21 11.13 -22.95
N ARG A 552 -1.30 10.75 -24.22
CA ARG A 552 -2.32 11.20 -25.17
C ARG A 552 -3.11 10.02 -25.75
N PRO A 553 -4.13 9.51 -25.03
CA PRO A 553 -4.97 8.38 -25.42
C PRO A 553 -5.52 8.41 -26.85
N GLU A 554 -5.78 9.60 -27.41
CA GLU A 554 -6.26 9.74 -28.80
C GLU A 554 -5.30 9.17 -29.85
N ARG A 555 -4.01 9.07 -29.54
CA ARG A 555 -3.02 8.41 -30.42
C ARG A 555 -3.27 6.92 -30.51
N MET A 556 -3.54 6.27 -29.38
CA MET A 556 -3.91 4.85 -29.36
C MET A 556 -5.25 4.63 -30.05
N LEU A 557 -6.22 5.53 -29.82
CA LEU A 557 -7.51 5.46 -30.52
C LEU A 557 -7.33 5.48 -32.04
N ALA A 558 -6.52 6.42 -32.56
CA ALA A 558 -6.24 6.49 -33.99
C ALA A 558 -5.64 5.17 -34.52
N ILE A 559 -4.72 4.56 -33.76
CA ILE A 559 -4.11 3.27 -34.12
C ILE A 559 -5.16 2.15 -34.13
N PHE A 560 -6.01 2.03 -33.10
CA PHE A 560 -7.07 1.01 -33.07
C PHE A 560 -8.02 1.16 -34.26
N LEU A 561 -8.49 2.38 -34.56
CA LEU A 561 -9.37 2.64 -35.69
C LEU A 561 -8.70 2.35 -37.04
N SER A 562 -7.40 2.61 -37.18
CA SER A 562 -6.65 2.35 -38.42
C SER A 562 -6.56 0.86 -38.81
N ASN A 563 -6.93 -0.06 -37.92
CA ASN A 563 -6.95 -1.50 -38.21
C ASN A 563 -8.12 -1.91 -39.13
N PHE A 564 -9.18 -1.11 -39.22
CA PHE A 564 -10.37 -1.41 -40.04
C PHE A 564 -10.90 -0.21 -40.84
N MET A 565 -10.31 0.98 -40.67
CA MET A 565 -10.67 2.20 -41.40
C MET A 565 -9.44 2.85 -42.06
N SER A 566 -9.67 3.65 -43.09
CA SER A 566 -8.63 4.50 -43.68
C SER A 566 -8.24 5.64 -42.74
N TRP A 567 -6.99 6.12 -42.82
CA TRP A 567 -6.54 7.27 -42.01
C TRP A 567 -7.36 8.55 -42.26
N ASP A 568 -7.93 8.71 -43.46
CA ASP A 568 -8.85 9.80 -43.79
C ASP A 568 -10.15 9.73 -42.98
N GLU A 569 -10.66 8.53 -42.72
CA GLU A 569 -11.83 8.30 -41.87
C GLU A 569 -11.48 8.44 -40.39
N VAL A 570 -10.32 7.95 -39.97
CA VAL A 570 -9.81 8.08 -38.59
C VAL A 570 -9.79 9.54 -38.15
N ARG A 571 -9.43 10.48 -39.05
CA ARG A 571 -9.41 11.93 -38.77
C ARG A 571 -10.73 12.46 -38.21
N LYS A 572 -11.86 11.81 -38.47
CA LYS A 572 -13.19 12.22 -38.00
C LYS A 572 -13.43 11.93 -36.53
N TYR A 573 -12.67 11.01 -35.93
CA TYR A 573 -12.89 10.51 -34.56
C TYR A 573 -11.87 11.02 -33.54
N VAL A 574 -10.80 11.67 -33.99
CA VAL A 574 -9.71 12.12 -33.11
C VAL A 574 -9.41 13.60 -33.33
N SER A 575 -9.03 14.30 -32.27
CA SER A 575 -8.67 15.73 -32.32
C SER A 575 -7.16 15.95 -32.51
N LEU A 576 -6.47 15.02 -33.17
CA LEU A 576 -5.04 15.10 -33.44
C LEU A 576 -4.74 16.01 -34.64
N SER A 577 -3.58 16.68 -34.62
CA SER A 577 -3.17 17.51 -35.77
C SER A 577 -2.83 16.64 -36.99
N ASP A 578 -2.95 17.21 -38.20
CA ASP A 578 -2.59 16.51 -39.44
C ASP A 578 -1.14 16.03 -39.44
N GLN A 579 -0.23 16.80 -38.85
CA GLN A 579 1.17 16.41 -38.70
C GLN A 579 1.32 15.15 -37.85
N GLU A 580 0.60 15.06 -36.74
CA GLU A 580 0.62 13.89 -35.86
C GLU A 580 -0.01 12.66 -36.50
N LEU A 581 -1.15 12.82 -37.18
CA LEU A 581 -1.82 11.73 -37.88
C LEU A 581 -0.97 11.17 -39.02
N ASN A 582 -0.39 12.05 -39.84
CA ASN A 582 0.51 11.63 -40.92
C ASN A 582 1.78 10.95 -40.38
N ALA A 583 2.28 11.38 -39.22
CA ALA A 583 3.40 10.72 -38.56
C ALA A 583 3.00 9.32 -38.07
N LEU A 584 1.85 9.18 -37.39
CA LEU A 584 1.32 7.89 -36.95
C LEU A 584 1.11 6.95 -38.15
N GLU A 585 0.46 7.41 -39.21
CA GLU A 585 0.25 6.64 -40.44
C GLU A 585 1.59 6.09 -40.96
N ARG A 586 2.61 6.96 -41.11
CA ARG A 586 3.93 6.52 -41.61
C ARG A 586 4.58 5.50 -40.69
N MET A 587 4.52 5.71 -39.38
CA MET A 587 5.14 4.81 -38.39
C MET A 587 4.44 3.44 -38.33
N THR A 588 3.11 3.41 -38.47
CA THR A 588 2.33 2.15 -38.46
C THR A 588 2.54 1.28 -39.69
N LYS A 589 3.10 1.80 -40.80
CA LYS A 589 3.41 1.00 -42.00
C LYS A 589 4.55 0.01 -41.78
N LYS A 590 5.47 0.30 -40.85
CA LYS A 590 6.59 -0.58 -40.46
C LYS A 590 6.86 -0.46 -38.95
N PRO A 591 5.96 -0.99 -38.10
CA PRO A 591 6.10 -0.89 -36.66
C PRO A 591 7.17 -1.89 -36.16
N ASN A 592 7.97 -1.45 -35.19
CA ASN A 592 9.00 -2.28 -34.56
C ASN A 592 8.56 -2.84 -33.20
N ILE A 593 7.52 -2.26 -32.60
CA ILE A 593 6.99 -2.63 -31.28
C ILE A 593 5.47 -2.71 -31.41
N PHE A 594 4.89 -3.74 -30.82
CA PHE A 594 3.45 -3.91 -30.68
C PHE A 594 3.04 -3.91 -29.21
N THR A 595 1.76 -3.71 -28.96
CA THR A 595 1.19 -3.83 -27.62
C THR A 595 -0.10 -4.65 -27.57
N SER A 596 -0.23 -5.45 -26.51
CA SER A 596 -1.43 -6.21 -26.12
C SER A 596 -2.00 -5.69 -24.79
N SER A 597 -1.81 -4.40 -24.51
CA SER A 597 -2.14 -3.78 -23.23
C SER A 597 -3.64 -3.58 -23.00
N THR A 598 -4.14 -4.06 -21.86
CA THR A 598 -5.49 -3.75 -21.37
C THR A 598 -5.61 -2.25 -21.09
N GLY A 599 -4.63 -1.65 -20.43
CA GLY A 599 -4.62 -0.21 -20.15
C GLY A 599 -4.75 0.65 -21.41
N ARG A 600 -4.04 0.31 -22.50
CA ARG A 600 -4.12 1.05 -23.78
C ARG A 600 -5.45 0.87 -24.50
N VAL A 601 -6.09 -0.29 -24.38
CA VAL A 601 -7.47 -0.50 -24.87
C VAL A 601 -8.44 0.42 -24.12
N LEU A 602 -8.38 0.43 -22.78
CA LEU A 602 -9.24 1.28 -21.95
C LEU A 602 -8.99 2.77 -22.20
N ASP A 603 -7.73 3.19 -22.36
CA ASP A 603 -7.38 4.56 -22.68
C ASP A 603 -7.99 5.02 -24.00
N ALA A 604 -7.88 4.19 -25.05
CA ALA A 604 -8.45 4.48 -26.36
C ALA A 604 -9.99 4.55 -26.32
N VAL A 605 -10.65 3.66 -25.57
CA VAL A 605 -12.11 3.70 -25.35
C VAL A 605 -12.52 4.98 -24.62
N SER A 606 -11.78 5.34 -23.56
CA SER A 606 -11.99 6.60 -22.84
C SER A 606 -11.87 7.83 -23.73
N ALA A 607 -10.86 7.85 -24.62
CA ALA A 607 -10.68 8.93 -25.58
C ALA A 607 -11.84 8.99 -26.59
N TYR A 608 -12.29 7.84 -27.10
CA TYR A 608 -13.37 7.74 -28.07
C TYR A 608 -14.69 8.27 -27.51
N LEU A 609 -15.01 7.87 -26.28
CA LEU A 609 -16.22 8.30 -25.58
C LEU A 609 -16.15 9.76 -25.08
N GLY A 610 -15.04 10.47 -25.33
CA GLY A 610 -14.85 11.86 -24.92
C GLY A 610 -14.65 12.06 -23.42
N ILE A 611 -14.34 10.99 -22.67
CA ILE A 611 -14.23 11.00 -21.20
C ILE A 611 -12.89 11.57 -20.75
N CYS A 612 -11.80 11.09 -21.35
CA CYS A 612 -10.45 11.56 -21.03
C CYS A 612 -9.55 11.44 -22.26
N LYS A 613 -9.04 12.58 -22.73
CA LYS A 613 -8.17 12.71 -23.92
C LYS A 613 -6.71 13.01 -23.58
N LEU A 614 -6.43 13.37 -22.33
CA LEU A 614 -5.11 13.68 -21.81
C LEU A 614 -4.96 13.07 -20.42
N ARG A 615 -3.91 12.28 -20.26
CA ARG A 615 -3.54 11.65 -18.99
C ARG A 615 -2.64 12.60 -18.19
N THR A 616 -3.00 12.85 -16.94
CA THR A 616 -2.28 13.71 -15.99
C THR A 616 -1.75 12.95 -14.76
N TYR A 617 -2.14 11.69 -14.59
CA TYR A 617 -1.59 10.75 -13.61
C TYR A 617 -1.75 9.30 -14.09
N GLU A 618 -1.06 8.35 -13.46
CA GLU A 618 -1.12 6.92 -13.82
C GLU A 618 -2.55 6.36 -13.81
N GLY A 619 -2.93 5.67 -14.89
CA GLY A 619 -4.26 5.07 -15.06
C GLY A 619 -5.45 6.03 -15.24
N GLU A 620 -5.26 7.35 -15.32
CA GLU A 620 -6.38 8.32 -15.32
C GLU A 620 -7.51 8.00 -16.33
N PRO A 621 -7.25 7.72 -17.62
CA PRO A 621 -8.33 7.50 -18.57
C PRO A 621 -9.14 6.24 -18.23
N ALA A 622 -8.46 5.15 -17.86
CA ALA A 622 -9.11 3.91 -17.42
C ALA A 622 -9.95 4.10 -16.15
N ILE A 623 -9.46 4.86 -15.17
CA ILE A 623 -10.18 5.14 -13.91
C ILE A 623 -11.42 6.00 -14.17
N LYS A 624 -11.33 7.00 -15.07
CA LYS A 624 -12.49 7.82 -15.45
C LYS A 624 -13.51 7.07 -16.30
N LEU A 625 -13.04 6.17 -17.16
CA LEU A 625 -13.90 5.27 -17.91
C LEU A 625 -14.69 4.37 -16.96
N GLU A 626 -14.03 3.83 -15.93
CA GLU A 626 -14.68 3.08 -14.86
C GLU A 626 -15.76 3.93 -14.17
N ALA A 627 -15.41 5.13 -13.70
CA ALA A 627 -16.37 6.02 -13.03
C ALA A 627 -17.60 6.35 -13.91
N SER A 628 -17.38 6.53 -15.23
CA SER A 628 -18.44 6.86 -16.19
C SER A 628 -19.39 5.70 -16.50
N ALA A 629 -19.01 4.47 -16.18
CA ALA A 629 -19.82 3.26 -16.42
C ALA A 629 -20.89 3.02 -15.34
N ARG A 630 -20.92 3.84 -14.27
CA ARG A 630 -21.84 3.66 -13.14
C ARG A 630 -23.31 3.65 -13.54
N GLY A 631 -23.98 2.52 -13.28
CA GLY A 631 -25.40 2.31 -13.58
C GLY A 631 -25.69 2.07 -15.07
N GLY A 632 -24.67 1.72 -15.86
CA GLY A 632 -24.83 1.36 -17.26
C GLY A 632 -25.53 0.02 -17.46
N LYS A 633 -26.21 -0.11 -18.59
CA LYS A 633 -26.84 -1.35 -19.04
C LYS A 633 -25.89 -2.11 -19.96
N LEU A 634 -25.88 -3.45 -19.82
CA LEU A 634 -25.11 -4.32 -20.71
C LEU A 634 -25.74 -4.31 -22.11
N LEU A 635 -24.92 -4.04 -23.12
CA LEU A 635 -25.30 -4.09 -24.52
C LEU A 635 -24.71 -5.32 -25.22
N ASP A 636 -25.14 -5.55 -26.46
CA ASP A 636 -24.70 -6.67 -27.28
C ASP A 636 -23.37 -6.33 -27.98
N LEU A 637 -22.28 -6.64 -27.30
CA LEU A 637 -20.90 -6.55 -27.79
C LEU A 637 -20.22 -7.90 -27.51
N GLU A 638 -19.53 -8.44 -28.50
CA GLU A 638 -18.70 -9.63 -28.36
C GLU A 638 -17.23 -9.29 -28.65
N VAL A 639 -16.32 -9.80 -27.83
CA VAL A 639 -14.87 -9.77 -28.09
C VAL A 639 -14.45 -11.20 -28.45
N PRO A 640 -14.33 -11.54 -29.75
CA PRO A 640 -14.13 -12.91 -30.18
C PRO A 640 -12.71 -13.38 -29.87
N ILE A 641 -12.58 -14.68 -29.57
CA ILE A 641 -11.30 -15.36 -29.36
C ILE A 641 -10.97 -16.20 -30.60
N VAL A 642 -10.03 -15.71 -31.41
CA VAL A 642 -9.58 -16.36 -32.66
C VAL A 642 -8.21 -16.98 -32.42
N GLY A 643 -8.15 -18.31 -32.36
CA GLY A 643 -6.95 -19.01 -31.91
C GLY A 643 -6.59 -18.60 -30.49
N GLU A 644 -5.38 -18.08 -30.31
CA GLU A 644 -4.84 -17.57 -29.04
C GLU A 644 -5.12 -16.08 -28.79
N VAL A 645 -5.83 -15.41 -29.72
CA VAL A 645 -5.97 -13.95 -29.72
C VAL A 645 -7.40 -13.51 -29.37
N MET A 646 -7.52 -12.63 -28.39
CA MET A 646 -8.74 -11.87 -28.09
C MET A 646 -8.79 -10.60 -28.94
N ASP A 647 -9.71 -10.52 -29.90
CA ASP A 647 -9.74 -9.44 -30.90
C ASP A 647 -10.40 -8.16 -30.37
N THR A 648 -9.63 -7.36 -29.63
CA THR A 648 -10.08 -6.08 -29.06
C THR A 648 -10.36 -4.99 -30.10
N VAL A 649 -9.95 -5.16 -31.36
CA VAL A 649 -10.32 -4.22 -32.44
C VAL A 649 -11.84 -4.23 -32.66
N LYS A 650 -12.52 -5.36 -32.40
CA LYS A 650 -14.00 -5.47 -32.48
C LYS A 650 -14.74 -4.55 -31.52
N ILE A 651 -14.13 -4.18 -30.41
CA ILE A 651 -14.67 -3.16 -29.50
C ILE A 651 -14.85 -1.83 -30.25
N PHE A 652 -13.84 -1.43 -31.02
CA PHE A 652 -13.87 -0.16 -31.74
C PHE A 652 -14.74 -0.20 -32.99
N GLU A 653 -14.79 -1.32 -33.70
CA GLU A 653 -15.77 -1.53 -34.77
C GLU A 653 -17.21 -1.39 -34.24
N TRP A 654 -17.48 -1.98 -33.08
CA TRP A 654 -18.79 -1.89 -32.42
C TRP A 654 -19.10 -0.45 -31.97
N LEU A 655 -18.13 0.24 -31.37
CA LEU A 655 -18.28 1.64 -30.95
C LEU A 655 -18.63 2.54 -32.13
N VAL A 656 -18.00 2.34 -33.30
CA VAL A 656 -18.27 3.13 -34.51
C VAL A 656 -19.61 2.79 -35.16
N SER A 657 -20.02 1.52 -35.09
CA SER A 657 -21.19 1.02 -35.83
C SER A 657 -22.51 1.12 -35.07
N ASN A 658 -22.48 1.41 -33.77
CA ASN A 658 -23.66 1.40 -32.91
C ASN A 658 -23.97 2.77 -32.30
N SER A 659 -25.23 2.97 -31.94
CA SER A 659 -25.68 4.11 -31.15
C SER A 659 -25.93 3.68 -29.70
N TYR A 660 -25.43 4.45 -28.75
CA TYR A 660 -25.49 4.13 -27.32
C TYR A 660 -25.41 5.38 -26.47
N ASN A 661 -25.76 5.22 -25.19
CA ASN A 661 -25.35 6.17 -24.16
C ASN A 661 -23.88 5.87 -23.76
N VAL A 662 -23.07 6.91 -23.55
CA VAL A 662 -21.67 6.80 -23.11
C VAL A 662 -21.51 5.88 -21.90
N ARG A 663 -22.41 5.99 -20.92
CA ARG A 663 -22.40 5.16 -19.71
C ARG A 663 -22.59 3.66 -20.02
N ASP A 664 -23.53 3.34 -20.90
CA ASP A 664 -23.84 1.95 -21.27
C ASP A 664 -22.70 1.33 -22.08
N ALA A 665 -22.07 2.12 -22.97
CA ALA A 665 -20.88 1.70 -23.71
C ALA A 665 -19.67 1.49 -22.79
N ALA A 666 -19.39 2.45 -21.89
CA ALA A 666 -18.30 2.32 -20.92
C ALA A 666 -18.45 1.07 -20.06
N TYR A 667 -19.66 0.79 -19.56
CA TYR A 667 -19.98 -0.42 -18.80
C TYR A 667 -19.77 -1.68 -19.65
N THR A 668 -20.39 -1.71 -20.84
CA THR A 668 -20.38 -2.88 -21.72
C THR A 668 -18.97 -3.27 -22.11
N VAL A 669 -18.13 -2.32 -22.53
CA VAL A 669 -16.76 -2.61 -22.97
C VAL A 669 -15.93 -3.25 -21.86
N GLN A 670 -15.97 -2.68 -20.65
CA GLN A 670 -15.20 -3.19 -19.51
C GLN A 670 -15.70 -4.58 -19.09
N TYR A 671 -17.02 -4.78 -19.03
CA TYR A 671 -17.62 -6.07 -18.69
C TYR A 671 -17.26 -7.16 -19.71
N ARG A 672 -17.44 -6.88 -21.01
CA ARG A 672 -17.17 -7.83 -22.09
C ARG A 672 -15.69 -8.16 -22.25
N LEU A 673 -14.81 -7.21 -21.91
CA LEU A 673 -13.37 -7.48 -21.84
C LEU A 673 -13.05 -8.48 -20.72
N GLY A 674 -13.64 -8.30 -19.53
CA GLY A 674 -13.53 -9.27 -18.44
C GLY A 674 -14.05 -10.65 -18.81
N GLU A 675 -15.21 -10.71 -19.45
CA GLU A 675 -15.80 -11.95 -19.97
C GLU A 675 -14.88 -12.66 -20.99
N ALA A 676 -14.27 -11.93 -21.92
CA ALA A 676 -13.37 -12.52 -22.90
C ALA A 676 -12.10 -13.11 -22.26
N LEU A 677 -11.54 -12.41 -21.27
CA LEU A 677 -10.35 -12.87 -20.52
C LEU A 677 -10.64 -14.17 -19.77
N ILE A 678 -11.77 -14.25 -19.06
CA ILE A 678 -12.13 -15.47 -18.33
C ILE A 678 -12.46 -16.61 -19.29
N LYS A 679 -13.20 -16.36 -20.37
CA LYS A 679 -13.47 -17.38 -21.41
C LYS A 679 -12.19 -17.91 -22.05
N ALA A 680 -11.18 -17.05 -22.27
CA ALA A 680 -9.87 -17.49 -22.73
C ALA A 680 -9.16 -18.38 -21.70
N ALA A 681 -9.19 -18.00 -20.41
CA ALA A 681 -8.63 -18.82 -19.33
C ALA A 681 -9.34 -20.18 -19.19
N LEU A 682 -10.66 -20.23 -19.32
CA LEU A 682 -11.45 -21.45 -19.23
C LEU A 682 -11.10 -22.48 -20.32
N LYS A 683 -10.64 -22.05 -21.50
CA LYS A 683 -10.15 -22.95 -22.56
C LYS A 683 -8.94 -23.80 -22.12
N LEU A 684 -8.27 -23.42 -21.04
CA LEU A 684 -7.15 -24.18 -20.45
C LEU A 684 -7.60 -25.20 -19.38
N ASN A 685 -8.91 -25.34 -19.14
CA ASN A 685 -9.52 -26.19 -18.11
C ASN A 685 -8.90 -26.01 -16.71
N PRO A 686 -8.83 -24.78 -16.17
CA PRO A 686 -8.24 -24.52 -14.86
C PRO A 686 -9.10 -25.03 -13.71
N GLU A 687 -8.48 -25.53 -12.64
CA GLU A 687 -9.17 -25.73 -11.35
C GLU A 687 -9.50 -24.37 -10.69
N ARG A 688 -8.56 -23.41 -10.81
CA ARG A 688 -8.67 -22.05 -10.29
C ARG A 688 -8.03 -21.07 -11.27
N VAL A 689 -8.55 -19.84 -11.30
CA VAL A 689 -7.99 -18.74 -12.12
C VAL A 689 -7.50 -17.63 -11.21
N ILE A 690 -6.23 -17.28 -11.34
CA ILE A 690 -5.63 -16.12 -10.68
C ILE A 690 -5.91 -14.87 -11.52
N VAL A 691 -6.23 -13.75 -10.88
CA VAL A 691 -6.39 -12.44 -11.55
C VAL A 691 -5.51 -11.41 -10.85
N SER A 692 -4.63 -10.76 -11.61
CA SER A 692 -3.65 -9.79 -11.12
C SER A 692 -3.31 -8.74 -12.18
N GLY A 693 -2.43 -7.79 -11.84
CA GLY A 693 -2.08 -6.64 -12.67
C GLY A 693 -2.86 -5.36 -12.29
N GLY A 694 -2.38 -4.20 -12.74
CA GLY A 694 -2.92 -2.90 -12.34
C GLY A 694 -4.40 -2.70 -12.65
N ALA A 695 -4.93 -3.32 -13.71
CA ALA A 695 -6.34 -3.22 -14.10
C ALA A 695 -7.26 -4.23 -13.37
N ALA A 696 -6.71 -5.17 -12.59
CA ALA A 696 -7.50 -6.16 -11.84
C ALA A 696 -8.38 -5.55 -10.74
N VAL A 697 -8.14 -4.29 -10.40
CA VAL A 697 -8.94 -3.55 -9.42
C VAL A 697 -10.23 -2.99 -10.00
N ASN A 698 -10.36 -2.96 -11.34
CA ASN A 698 -11.51 -2.39 -12.04
C ASN A 698 -12.79 -3.20 -11.74
N GLU A 699 -13.81 -2.51 -11.26
CA GLU A 699 -15.10 -3.09 -10.85
C GLU A 699 -15.74 -3.90 -11.97
N TYR A 700 -15.82 -3.35 -13.18
CA TYR A 700 -16.62 -3.95 -14.26
C TYR A 700 -15.87 -5.05 -14.99
N ILE A 701 -14.54 -4.95 -15.12
CA ILE A 701 -13.71 -6.06 -15.63
C ILE A 701 -13.78 -7.23 -14.65
N LEU A 702 -13.58 -6.98 -13.35
CA LEU A 702 -13.64 -8.04 -12.34
C LEU A 702 -15.03 -8.66 -12.26
N LYS A 703 -16.10 -7.86 -12.33
CA LYS A 703 -17.47 -8.34 -12.44
C LYS A 703 -17.67 -9.24 -13.66
N GLY A 704 -17.19 -8.84 -14.83
CA GLY A 704 -17.23 -9.63 -16.06
C GLY A 704 -16.51 -10.97 -15.93
N ILE A 705 -15.36 -11.00 -15.24
CA ILE A 705 -14.62 -12.23 -14.93
C ILE A 705 -15.41 -13.13 -13.98
N LEU A 706 -15.90 -12.57 -12.86
CA LEU A 706 -16.57 -13.35 -11.80
C LEU A 706 -17.88 -13.98 -12.30
N GLU A 707 -18.72 -13.21 -12.98
CA GLU A 707 -20.04 -13.68 -13.46
C GLU A 707 -19.94 -14.70 -14.60
N ASN A 708 -18.82 -14.73 -15.34
CA ASN A 708 -18.59 -15.63 -16.47
C ASN A 708 -17.52 -16.70 -16.18
N SER A 709 -17.25 -16.99 -14.91
CA SER A 709 -16.26 -17.99 -14.47
C SER A 709 -16.73 -19.44 -14.60
N GLU A 710 -18.00 -19.68 -14.98
CA GLU A 710 -18.59 -21.01 -15.15
C GLU A 710 -18.40 -21.95 -13.93
N GLY A 711 -18.31 -21.36 -12.72
CA GLY A 711 -18.13 -22.07 -11.46
C GLY A 711 -16.67 -22.33 -11.07
N VAL A 712 -15.70 -21.94 -11.90
CA VAL A 712 -14.26 -21.99 -11.55
C VAL A 712 -13.95 -20.92 -10.49
N GLU A 713 -13.17 -21.29 -9.49
CA GLU A 713 -12.79 -20.36 -8.43
C GLU A 713 -11.82 -19.29 -8.95
N VAL A 714 -12.21 -18.02 -8.79
CA VAL A 714 -11.39 -16.86 -9.16
C VAL A 714 -10.68 -16.30 -7.91
N LEU A 715 -9.36 -16.21 -7.98
CA LEU A 715 -8.48 -15.74 -6.91
C LEU A 715 -7.89 -14.38 -7.24
N THR A 716 -8.12 -13.42 -6.34
CA THR A 716 -7.47 -12.09 -6.34
C THR A 716 -6.54 -11.99 -5.12
N PRO A 717 -5.52 -11.10 -5.13
CA PRO A 717 -4.68 -10.90 -3.96
C PRO A 717 -5.49 -10.36 -2.78
N ARG A 718 -5.07 -10.70 -1.54
CA ARG A 718 -5.73 -10.28 -0.29
C ARG A 718 -4.83 -9.43 0.59
N LYS A 719 -3.52 -9.66 0.55
CA LYS A 719 -2.49 -9.02 1.40
C LYS A 719 -1.56 -8.12 0.60
N LEU A 720 -1.51 -8.29 -0.71
CA LEU A 720 -0.69 -7.52 -1.64
C LEU A 720 -1.54 -6.70 -2.61
N PRO A 721 -1.01 -5.61 -3.19
CA PRO A 721 -1.61 -4.99 -4.37
C PRO A 721 -1.54 -5.94 -5.58
N PRO A 722 -2.58 -5.99 -6.44
CA PRO A 722 -2.50 -6.70 -7.72
C PRO A 722 -1.58 -6.01 -8.72
N GLY A 723 -1.43 -4.68 -8.64
CA GLY A 723 -0.51 -3.91 -9.48
C GLY A 723 0.96 -4.04 -9.06
N ASP A 724 1.80 -3.12 -9.53
CA ASP A 724 3.27 -3.19 -9.44
C ASP A 724 3.80 -3.30 -8.00
N GLY A 725 3.07 -2.76 -7.03
CA GLY A 725 3.39 -2.90 -5.61
C GLY A 725 3.38 -4.36 -5.09
N GLY A 726 2.88 -5.32 -5.87
CA GLY A 726 2.97 -6.76 -5.57
C GLY A 726 4.12 -7.50 -6.28
N ILE A 727 4.77 -6.90 -7.29
CA ILE A 727 5.73 -7.58 -8.18
C ILE A 727 6.92 -8.16 -7.42
N SER A 728 7.50 -7.41 -6.48
CA SER A 728 8.65 -7.90 -5.70
C SER A 728 8.32 -9.15 -4.88
N SER A 729 7.08 -9.29 -4.44
CA SER A 729 6.65 -10.50 -3.71
C SER A 729 6.54 -11.70 -4.66
N GLY A 730 6.03 -11.51 -5.87
CA GLY A 730 6.04 -12.53 -6.92
C GLY A 730 7.46 -12.92 -7.36
N GLN A 731 8.38 -11.94 -7.44
CA GLN A 731 9.80 -12.20 -7.69
C GLN A 731 10.44 -13.06 -6.59
N VAL A 732 10.17 -12.76 -5.30
CA VAL A 732 10.67 -13.62 -4.20
C VAL A 732 10.07 -15.02 -4.28
N TYR A 733 8.78 -15.14 -4.58
CA TYR A 733 8.13 -16.45 -4.70
C TYR A 733 8.69 -17.27 -5.87
N PHE A 734 8.99 -16.63 -7.00
CA PHE A 734 9.72 -17.25 -8.12
C PHE A 734 11.02 -17.92 -7.67
N ALA A 735 11.78 -17.26 -6.78
CA ALA A 735 13.05 -17.81 -6.29
C ALA A 735 12.90 -19.12 -5.51
N THR A 736 11.71 -19.39 -4.93
CA THR A 736 11.43 -20.66 -4.25
C THR A 736 11.36 -21.88 -5.19
N PHE A 737 11.17 -21.65 -6.49
CA PHE A 737 11.17 -22.67 -7.53
C PHE A 737 12.50 -22.70 -8.26
N TYR A 738 13.00 -21.53 -8.64
CA TYR A 738 14.27 -21.40 -9.37
C TYR A 738 15.45 -22.05 -8.63
N GLN A 739 15.49 -21.90 -7.31
CA GLN A 739 16.55 -22.49 -6.50
C GLN A 739 16.52 -24.03 -6.48
N ASP A 740 15.42 -24.70 -6.83
CA ASP A 740 15.37 -26.16 -6.97
C ASP A 740 16.11 -26.66 -8.22
N ALA A 741 16.24 -25.81 -9.24
CA ALA A 741 16.98 -26.12 -10.47
C ALA A 741 18.50 -25.95 -10.33
N LEU A 742 18.96 -25.32 -9.25
CA LEU A 742 20.36 -25.21 -8.79
C LEU A 742 20.68 -26.33 -7.78
#